data_AF-A0A962G6B7-F1
#
_entry.id   AF-A0A962G6B7-F1
#
_cell.length_a   1.000
_cell.length_b   1.000
_cell.length_c   1.000
_cell.angle_alpha   90.00
_cell.angle_beta   90.00
_cell.angle_gamma   90.00
#
_symmetry.space_group_name_H-M   'P 1'
#
loop_
_entity.id
_entity.type
_entity.pdbx_description
1 polymer ?
#
loop_
_entity_poly.entity_id
_entity_poly.type
_entity_poly.pdbx_seq_one_letter_code
_entity_poly.pdbx_strand_id
1 'polypeptide(L)'
;STPPDAGDSGWTITAPTAHTVAADGSYTLYPWVKDAAGNVSATYATPVSVIVDTAVPTVTAFAAPSTTNTVIIPITSFAATDANAITGYLITQSATPPAAGAPGWNASVPFTYLVAGDGNYTLYPWAKDAAGNVSAVYGSPAHVRVDGQPPSVAAFAVSSPSTSLAVPITSFLAFDNFSVTGYLITESATQPAANAAGWSGTAPSTFLVGGDGHYTLFPWVKDAAGNVSPVYGSPASVDVDTVLPTVTDFVATSPSTSLDITIAAFTALDNIEVTGYRITESATPPAAGDPGWVGTAPTTYTVAADGSYTLYPWVRDAAGNVSTTYGSPASVDVDTTPPALLSITRLSPMVQATSADVLIFRATFSEPVQGVAPLSFTVIGGSSAAVSAVSTPDSVSWDFTVSGGDLAGFNGGVGLLLAGSQGITDDVGNPLPDVQAATSETYIETNARVCYVDGSVPGGADDGSSWGDAYVDLQSALIDTQCSQVWVATGVYKPSLSDRAVSFTIRPGVAVYGGFTGTETDVDQRVPAIDTTVLSGDIDNNDCGGSGCPDGIDTDQSQISGSNSYHVVLLDGRAQSAVPAVTATTVLDGFTITAGNASQSTEPAGYGGGLLCIGSGSGAECSPSLRRLGFIGNKAQAGGALGNYAKNGIGLATLTDITFSGNRSNAGGAL
;
A
#
# COMPACT_ATOMS: atom_id res chain seq x y z
N SER A 1 -64.09 -115.94 2.87
CA SER A 1 -64.53 -116.67 1.66
C SER A 1 -65.07 -118.06 1.97
N THR A 2 -64.78 -118.65 3.12
CA THR A 2 -65.40 -119.88 3.61
C THR A 2 -66.78 -119.61 4.21
N PRO A 3 -67.79 -120.49 3.98
CA PRO A 3 -69.08 -120.39 4.67
C PRO A 3 -68.88 -120.47 6.19
N PRO A 4 -69.55 -119.62 6.98
CA PRO A 4 -69.56 -119.75 8.44
C PRO A 4 -70.39 -120.97 8.86
N ASP A 5 -70.07 -121.54 10.01
CA ASP A 5 -70.82 -122.67 10.55
C ASP A 5 -72.18 -122.19 11.05
N ALA A 6 -73.20 -123.06 10.97
CA ALA A 6 -74.56 -122.72 11.37
C ALA A 6 -74.68 -122.33 12.86
N GLY A 7 -73.72 -122.74 13.70
CA GLY A 7 -73.62 -122.44 15.13
C GLY A 7 -72.80 -121.20 15.49
N ASP A 8 -72.20 -120.51 14.52
CA ASP A 8 -71.36 -119.34 14.78
C ASP A 8 -72.15 -118.19 15.41
N SER A 9 -71.52 -117.45 16.32
CA SER A 9 -72.19 -116.37 17.08
C SER A 9 -72.50 -115.11 16.27
N GLY A 10 -72.18 -115.09 14.96
CA GLY A 10 -72.33 -113.93 14.07
C GLY A 10 -73.64 -113.84 13.28
N TRP A 11 -74.57 -114.79 13.44
CA TRP A 11 -75.85 -114.80 12.72
C TRP A 11 -76.86 -113.81 13.31
N THR A 12 -77.44 -112.95 12.47
CA THR A 12 -78.51 -112.01 12.84
C THR A 12 -79.84 -112.37 12.15
N ILE A 13 -80.97 -112.09 12.80
CA ILE A 13 -82.31 -112.34 12.22
C ILE A 13 -82.72 -111.28 11.17
N THR A 14 -82.00 -110.17 11.09
CA THR A 14 -82.16 -109.11 10.08
C THR A 14 -80.85 -108.92 9.31
N ALA A 15 -80.94 -108.45 8.06
CA ALA A 15 -79.75 -108.18 7.24
C ALA A 15 -78.91 -107.04 7.87
N PRO A 16 -77.60 -107.24 8.09
CA PRO A 16 -76.74 -106.20 8.64
C PRO A 16 -76.55 -105.07 7.62
N THR A 17 -76.64 -103.82 8.07
CA THR A 17 -76.41 -102.62 7.25
C THR A 17 -74.99 -102.05 7.39
N ALA A 18 -74.20 -102.59 8.32
CA ALA A 18 -72.82 -102.20 8.55
C ALA A 18 -72.01 -103.40 9.06
N HIS A 19 -70.69 -103.36 8.84
CA HIS A 19 -69.73 -104.31 9.40
C HIS A 19 -68.51 -103.53 9.86
N THR A 20 -68.14 -103.69 11.14
CA THR A 20 -66.99 -103.01 11.73
C THR A 20 -65.77 -103.91 11.62
N VAL A 21 -64.68 -103.37 11.11
CA VAL A 21 -63.38 -104.05 11.04
C VAL A 21 -62.44 -103.49 12.11
N ALA A 22 -61.49 -104.30 12.57
CA ALA A 22 -60.65 -103.98 13.72
C ALA A 22 -59.46 -103.06 13.41
N ALA A 23 -59.10 -102.90 12.14
CA ALA A 23 -57.96 -102.10 11.69
C ALA A 23 -58.21 -101.60 10.26
N ASP A 24 -57.33 -100.72 9.81
CA ASP A 24 -57.25 -100.35 8.40
C ASP A 24 -56.76 -101.55 7.56
N GLY A 25 -57.22 -101.62 6.32
CA GLY A 25 -56.87 -102.70 5.42
C GLY A 25 -57.82 -102.84 4.24
N SER A 26 -57.43 -103.72 3.31
CA SER A 26 -58.31 -104.15 2.23
C SER A 26 -59.16 -105.32 2.70
N TYR A 27 -60.47 -105.14 2.69
CA TYR A 27 -61.44 -106.14 3.11
C TYR A 27 -62.31 -106.55 1.94
N THR A 28 -62.51 -107.86 1.79
CA THR A 28 -63.49 -108.41 0.85
C THR A 28 -64.64 -109.00 1.66
N LEU A 29 -65.82 -108.39 1.56
CA LEU A 29 -67.00 -108.78 2.33
C LEU A 29 -67.81 -109.84 1.59
N TYR A 30 -68.04 -110.97 2.27
CA TYR A 30 -68.85 -112.09 1.78
C TYR A 30 -70.15 -112.18 2.61
N PRO A 31 -71.33 -111.95 2.03
CA PRO A 31 -72.59 -112.13 2.72
C PRO A 31 -72.98 -113.62 2.78
N TRP A 32 -73.65 -114.00 3.87
CA TRP A 32 -74.16 -115.36 4.09
C TRP A 32 -75.57 -115.30 4.69
N VAL A 33 -76.44 -116.24 4.31
CA VAL A 33 -77.78 -116.41 4.90
C VAL A 33 -77.97 -117.88 5.32
N LYS A 34 -78.76 -118.13 6.36
CA LYS A 34 -79.16 -119.50 6.77
C LYS A 34 -80.66 -119.62 6.94
N ASP A 35 -81.19 -120.82 6.71
CA ASP A 35 -82.59 -121.14 7.02
C ASP A 35 -82.78 -121.59 8.47
N ALA A 36 -84.05 -121.81 8.87
CA ALA A 36 -84.40 -122.27 10.23
C ALA A 36 -83.95 -123.71 10.53
N ALA A 37 -83.64 -124.51 9.50
CA ALA A 37 -83.10 -125.86 9.66
C ALA A 37 -81.57 -125.86 9.82
N GLY A 38 -80.92 -124.70 9.70
CA GLY A 38 -79.48 -124.53 9.85
C GLY A 38 -78.69 -124.69 8.55
N ASN A 39 -79.34 -124.75 7.39
CA ASN A 39 -78.62 -124.80 6.10
C ASN A 39 -78.09 -123.41 5.74
N VAL A 40 -76.79 -123.31 5.46
CA VAL A 40 -76.10 -122.05 5.09
C VAL A 40 -75.99 -121.93 3.56
N SER A 41 -76.20 -120.73 3.02
CA SER A 41 -76.10 -120.46 1.58
C SER A 41 -74.71 -120.79 1.01
N ALA A 42 -74.65 -121.05 -0.29
CA ALA A 42 -73.37 -121.07 -1.01
C ALA A 42 -72.68 -119.69 -0.99
N THR A 43 -71.37 -119.66 -1.22
CA THR A 43 -70.57 -118.42 -1.27
C THR A 43 -71.13 -117.46 -2.32
N TYR A 44 -71.37 -116.21 -1.93
CA TYR A 44 -71.81 -115.18 -2.87
C TYR A 44 -70.72 -114.90 -3.92
N ALA A 45 -71.09 -114.95 -5.21
CA ALA A 45 -70.14 -114.98 -6.32
C ALA A 45 -69.46 -113.63 -6.62
N THR A 46 -70.02 -112.51 -6.14
CA THR A 46 -69.53 -111.16 -6.43
C THR A 46 -69.36 -110.37 -5.12
N PRO A 47 -68.36 -110.71 -4.29
CA PRO A 47 -68.12 -110.00 -3.05
C PRO A 47 -67.67 -108.56 -3.30
N VAL A 48 -67.98 -107.66 -2.37
CA VAL A 48 -67.55 -106.25 -2.45
C VAL A 48 -66.18 -106.12 -1.79
N SER A 49 -65.23 -105.50 -2.49
CA SER A 49 -63.96 -105.09 -1.89
C SER A 49 -64.08 -103.64 -1.41
N VAL A 50 -63.67 -103.40 -0.17
CA VAL A 50 -63.63 -102.07 0.43
C VAL A 50 -62.24 -101.88 1.03
N ILE A 51 -61.67 -100.69 0.86
CA ILE A 51 -60.47 -100.29 1.60
C ILE A 51 -60.97 -99.44 2.75
N VAL A 52 -60.66 -99.87 3.97
CA VAL A 52 -60.83 -99.05 5.17
C VAL A 52 -59.47 -98.44 5.45
N ASP A 53 -59.39 -97.13 5.34
CA ASP A 53 -58.19 -96.35 5.60
C ASP A 53 -58.60 -95.13 6.43
N THR A 54 -58.15 -95.11 7.68
CA THR A 54 -58.41 -94.02 8.61
C THR A 54 -57.17 -93.19 8.87
N ALA A 55 -56.02 -93.55 8.28
CA ALA A 55 -54.80 -92.78 8.36
C ALA A 55 -54.94 -91.52 7.51
N VAL A 56 -54.70 -90.36 8.13
CA VAL A 56 -54.61 -89.10 7.38
C VAL A 56 -53.22 -88.97 6.75
N PRO A 57 -53.11 -88.48 5.51
CA PRO A 57 -51.81 -88.20 4.90
C PRO A 57 -51.05 -87.11 5.67
N THR A 58 -49.72 -87.10 5.58
CA THR A 58 -48.87 -86.10 6.27
C THR A 58 -48.09 -85.27 5.26
N VAL A 59 -48.19 -83.94 5.33
CA VAL A 59 -47.31 -83.02 4.57
C VAL A 59 -45.96 -82.93 5.29
N THR A 60 -44.88 -83.19 4.57
CA THR A 60 -43.52 -83.29 5.12
C THR A 60 -42.59 -82.14 4.74
N ALA A 61 -42.90 -81.41 3.65
CA ALA A 61 -42.18 -80.20 3.28
C ALA A 61 -43.08 -79.25 2.50
N PHE A 62 -42.95 -77.94 2.75
CA PHE A 62 -43.56 -76.89 1.95
C PHE A 62 -42.76 -75.60 2.00
N ALA A 63 -42.46 -75.00 0.85
CA ALA A 63 -41.72 -73.75 0.75
C ALA A 63 -42.10 -72.96 -0.51
N ALA A 64 -42.04 -71.64 -0.38
CA ALA A 64 -42.13 -70.66 -1.46
C ALA A 64 -41.21 -69.46 -1.10
N PRO A 65 -40.82 -68.61 -2.07
CA PRO A 65 -40.04 -67.41 -1.78
C PRO A 65 -40.75 -66.48 -0.80
N SER A 66 -40.01 -65.77 0.05
CA SER A 66 -40.61 -64.78 0.97
C SER A 66 -41.16 -63.55 0.24
N THR A 67 -40.63 -63.25 -0.95
CA THR A 67 -41.07 -62.16 -1.83
C THR A 67 -41.07 -62.62 -3.30
N THR A 68 -41.98 -62.07 -4.10
CA THR A 68 -42.02 -62.27 -5.56
C THR A 68 -42.65 -61.06 -6.23
N ASN A 69 -42.22 -60.73 -7.45
CA ASN A 69 -42.77 -59.63 -8.23
C ASN A 69 -43.87 -60.03 -9.22
N THR A 70 -44.37 -61.25 -9.08
CA THR A 70 -45.43 -61.79 -9.92
C THR A 70 -46.51 -62.43 -9.07
N VAL A 71 -47.75 -62.29 -9.50
CA VAL A 71 -48.93 -62.94 -8.90
C VAL A 71 -48.92 -64.46 -9.02
N ILE A 72 -47.96 -65.04 -9.77
CA ILE A 72 -47.71 -66.47 -9.85
C ILE A 72 -46.59 -66.82 -8.86
N ILE A 73 -46.97 -67.21 -7.64
CA ILE A 73 -46.02 -67.60 -6.60
C ILE A 73 -45.41 -68.95 -6.95
N PRO A 74 -44.09 -69.07 -7.16
CA PRO A 74 -43.46 -70.37 -7.38
C PRO A 74 -43.41 -71.17 -6.07
N ILE A 75 -43.76 -72.44 -6.14
CA ILE A 75 -43.66 -73.38 -5.03
C ILE A 75 -42.33 -74.12 -5.18
N THR A 76 -41.39 -73.82 -4.28
CA THR A 76 -40.01 -74.34 -4.36
C THR A 76 -39.89 -75.71 -3.71
N SER A 77 -40.83 -76.09 -2.84
CA SER A 77 -40.92 -77.43 -2.25
C SER A 77 -42.36 -77.73 -1.86
N PHE A 78 -42.85 -78.93 -2.16
CA PHE A 78 -44.08 -79.49 -1.60
C PHE A 78 -44.02 -81.03 -1.63
N ALA A 79 -43.93 -81.66 -0.46
CA ALA A 79 -43.88 -83.12 -0.30
C ALA A 79 -44.91 -83.59 0.74
N ALA A 80 -45.51 -84.76 0.51
CA ALA A 80 -46.42 -85.42 1.43
C ALA A 80 -46.27 -86.95 1.34
N THR A 81 -46.60 -87.66 2.42
CA THR A 81 -46.50 -89.11 2.54
C THR A 81 -47.79 -89.70 3.09
N ASP A 82 -48.13 -90.89 2.62
CA ASP A 82 -49.25 -91.70 3.11
C ASP A 82 -48.96 -93.19 2.89
N ALA A 83 -49.55 -94.05 3.72
CA ALA A 83 -49.33 -95.50 3.65
C ALA A 83 -50.02 -96.16 2.43
N ASN A 84 -51.12 -95.59 1.95
CA ASN A 84 -51.97 -96.13 0.87
C ASN A 84 -52.03 -95.23 -0.38
N ALA A 85 -51.10 -94.27 -0.46
CA ALA A 85 -50.85 -93.32 -1.54
C ALA A 85 -51.67 -92.02 -1.52
N ILE A 86 -50.98 -90.93 -1.87
CA ILE A 86 -51.57 -89.60 -2.05
C ILE A 86 -52.25 -89.54 -3.42
N THR A 87 -53.51 -89.10 -3.45
CA THR A 87 -54.29 -88.93 -4.69
C THR A 87 -54.59 -87.47 -5.03
N GLY A 88 -54.31 -86.53 -4.12
CA GLY A 88 -54.49 -85.12 -4.39
C GLY A 88 -53.63 -84.20 -3.53
N TYR A 89 -53.24 -83.08 -4.14
CA TYR A 89 -52.55 -81.95 -3.51
C TYR A 89 -53.35 -80.67 -3.72
N LEU A 90 -53.46 -79.84 -2.70
CA LEU A 90 -54.12 -78.55 -2.76
C LEU A 90 -53.35 -77.53 -1.93
N ILE A 91 -53.28 -76.29 -2.40
CA ILE A 91 -52.74 -75.16 -1.65
C ILE A 91 -53.92 -74.20 -1.43
N THR A 92 -54.10 -73.72 -0.20
CA THR A 92 -55.12 -72.73 0.14
C THR A 92 -54.53 -71.56 0.92
N GLN A 93 -55.32 -70.52 1.15
CA GLN A 93 -54.95 -69.40 2.04
C GLN A 93 -55.56 -69.53 3.44
N SER A 94 -56.16 -70.69 3.75
CA SER A 94 -56.84 -70.93 5.02
C SER A 94 -56.13 -72.04 5.78
N ALA A 95 -55.95 -71.85 7.09
CA ALA A 95 -55.49 -72.89 7.99
C ALA A 95 -56.54 -73.98 8.25
N THR A 96 -57.75 -73.85 7.70
CA THR A 96 -58.81 -74.84 7.86
C THR A 96 -58.66 -75.94 6.79
N PRO A 97 -58.65 -77.24 7.19
CA PRO A 97 -58.59 -78.34 6.24
C PRO A 97 -59.72 -78.25 5.19
N PRO A 98 -59.41 -78.29 3.89
CA PRO A 98 -60.41 -78.29 2.84
C PRO A 98 -61.16 -79.62 2.85
N ALA A 99 -62.43 -79.60 2.42
CA ALA A 99 -63.17 -80.85 2.23
C ALA A 99 -62.51 -81.69 1.11
N ALA A 100 -62.54 -83.03 1.25
CA ALA A 100 -61.96 -83.94 0.25
C ALA A 100 -62.57 -83.79 -1.15
N GLY A 101 -63.84 -83.37 -1.23
CA GLY A 101 -64.58 -83.06 -2.46
C GLY A 101 -64.55 -81.59 -2.89
N ALA A 102 -63.76 -80.73 -2.24
CA ALA A 102 -63.61 -79.33 -2.65
C ALA A 102 -63.00 -79.24 -4.07
N PRO A 103 -63.36 -78.21 -4.87
CA PRO A 103 -62.71 -78.00 -6.16
C PRO A 103 -61.22 -77.63 -5.98
N GLY A 104 -60.38 -77.93 -6.97
CA GLY A 104 -59.00 -77.47 -7.03
C GLY A 104 -57.92 -78.47 -6.59
N TRP A 105 -58.28 -79.69 -6.16
CA TRP A 105 -57.30 -80.76 -5.91
C TRP A 105 -56.57 -81.15 -7.21
N ASN A 106 -55.24 -81.21 -7.14
CA ASN A 106 -54.37 -81.61 -8.24
C ASN A 106 -53.84 -83.02 -8.02
N ALA A 107 -53.84 -83.87 -9.04
CA ALA A 107 -53.28 -85.23 -8.97
C ALA A 107 -51.75 -85.24 -8.83
N SER A 108 -51.09 -84.11 -9.09
CA SER A 108 -49.65 -83.94 -8.95
C SER A 108 -49.34 -82.70 -8.11
N VAL A 109 -48.14 -82.66 -7.55
CA VAL A 109 -47.67 -81.53 -6.74
C VAL A 109 -47.69 -80.23 -7.56
N PRO A 110 -48.39 -79.17 -7.09
CA PRO A 110 -48.38 -77.86 -7.76
C PRO A 110 -47.00 -77.19 -7.64
N PHE A 111 -46.48 -76.68 -8.76
CA PHE A 111 -45.23 -75.89 -8.79
C PHE A 111 -45.47 -74.37 -8.68
N THR A 112 -46.72 -73.93 -8.73
CA THR A 112 -47.10 -72.52 -8.65
C THR A 112 -48.43 -72.34 -7.92
N TYR A 113 -48.65 -71.15 -7.36
CA TYR A 113 -49.92 -70.71 -6.80
C TYR A 113 -50.27 -69.31 -7.30
N LEU A 114 -51.44 -69.14 -7.93
CA LEU A 114 -51.89 -67.87 -8.46
C LEU A 114 -52.67 -67.08 -7.39
N VAL A 115 -52.33 -65.80 -7.23
CA VAL A 115 -53.06 -64.85 -6.37
C VAL A 115 -53.73 -63.75 -7.19
N ALA A 116 -54.60 -62.97 -6.56
CA ALA A 116 -55.41 -61.95 -7.23
C ALA A 116 -54.65 -60.65 -7.55
N GLY A 117 -53.53 -60.38 -6.86
CA GLY A 117 -52.77 -59.14 -6.99
C GLY A 117 -51.69 -59.04 -5.92
N ASP A 118 -51.09 -57.86 -5.78
CA ASP A 118 -50.10 -57.57 -4.74
C ASP A 118 -50.70 -57.71 -3.34
N GLY A 119 -49.88 -58.15 -2.38
CA GLY A 119 -50.32 -58.39 -1.01
C GLY A 119 -49.48 -59.43 -0.26
N ASN A 120 -49.82 -59.61 1.01
CA ASN A 120 -49.22 -60.63 1.86
C ASN A 120 -50.11 -61.87 1.88
N TYR A 121 -49.56 -63.01 1.47
CA TYR A 121 -50.27 -64.28 1.40
C TYR A 121 -49.65 -65.30 2.34
N THR A 122 -50.51 -66.06 3.02
CA THR A 122 -50.08 -67.24 3.79
C THR A 122 -50.64 -68.47 3.11
N LEU A 123 -49.77 -69.34 2.62
CA LEU A 123 -50.13 -70.52 1.84
C LEU A 123 -50.05 -71.78 2.72
N TYR A 124 -51.15 -72.51 2.77
CA TYR A 124 -51.29 -73.77 3.50
C TYR A 124 -51.35 -74.95 2.52
N PRO A 125 -50.41 -75.90 2.60
CA PRO A 125 -50.42 -77.12 1.79
C PRO A 125 -51.33 -78.19 2.39
N TRP A 126 -52.00 -78.95 1.51
CA TRP A 126 -52.89 -80.05 1.87
C TRP A 126 -52.65 -81.25 0.96
N ALA A 127 -52.67 -82.44 1.54
CA ALA A 127 -52.65 -83.69 0.80
C ALA A 127 -53.91 -84.51 1.14
N LYS A 128 -54.41 -85.29 0.18
CA LYS A 128 -55.47 -86.29 0.41
C LYS A 128 -55.09 -87.66 -0.13
N ASP A 129 -55.56 -88.70 0.54
CA ASP A 129 -55.40 -90.09 0.11
C ASP A 129 -56.57 -90.56 -0.78
N ALA A 130 -56.60 -91.85 -1.11
CA ALA A 130 -57.66 -92.46 -1.93
C ALA A 130 -58.99 -92.66 -1.18
N ALA A 131 -58.97 -92.75 0.15
CA ALA A 131 -60.15 -92.88 1.00
C ALA A 131 -60.85 -91.53 1.27
N GLY A 132 -60.19 -90.43 0.93
CA GLY A 132 -60.69 -89.07 1.11
C GLY A 132 -60.29 -88.46 2.45
N ASN A 133 -59.34 -89.03 3.18
CA ASN A 133 -58.79 -88.37 4.37
C ASN A 133 -57.87 -87.23 3.93
N VAL A 134 -57.96 -86.09 4.62
CA VAL A 134 -57.18 -84.88 4.33
C VAL A 134 -56.16 -84.66 5.45
N SER A 135 -54.95 -84.27 5.08
CA SER A 135 -53.84 -84.05 6.02
C SER A 135 -54.20 -83.02 7.10
N ALA A 136 -53.55 -83.15 8.27
CA ALA A 136 -53.55 -82.09 9.27
C ALA A 136 -52.87 -80.82 8.73
N VAL A 137 -53.09 -79.68 9.39
CA VAL A 137 -52.42 -78.40 9.08
C VAL A 137 -50.91 -78.58 9.14
N TYR A 138 -50.20 -78.21 8.08
CA TYR A 138 -48.74 -78.16 8.10
C TYR A 138 -48.27 -77.01 8.99
N GLY A 139 -47.46 -77.31 10.02
CA GLY A 139 -47.07 -76.35 11.07
C GLY A 139 -46.13 -75.21 10.63
N SER A 140 -45.80 -75.10 9.34
CA SER A 140 -44.95 -74.05 8.79
C SER A 140 -45.46 -73.61 7.42
N PRO A 141 -46.57 -72.84 7.36
CA PRO A 141 -47.08 -72.32 6.09
C PRO A 141 -46.07 -71.37 5.43
N ALA A 142 -46.15 -71.21 4.12
CA ALA A 142 -45.30 -70.25 3.42
C ALA A 142 -45.91 -68.85 3.50
N HIS A 143 -45.14 -67.88 4.00
CA HIS A 143 -45.51 -66.47 3.98
C HIS A 143 -44.83 -65.78 2.80
N VAL A 144 -45.62 -65.30 1.85
CA VAL A 144 -45.13 -64.72 0.61
C VAL A 144 -45.72 -63.33 0.43
N ARG A 145 -44.85 -62.34 0.22
CA ARG A 145 -45.26 -61.02 -0.23
C ARG A 145 -45.17 -60.93 -1.74
N VAL A 146 -46.29 -60.66 -2.38
CA VAL A 146 -46.37 -60.40 -3.82
C VAL A 146 -46.38 -58.90 -4.02
N ASP A 147 -45.46 -58.40 -4.84
CA ASP A 147 -45.28 -56.99 -5.10
C ASP A 147 -44.77 -56.76 -6.51
N GLY A 148 -45.68 -56.53 -7.45
CA GLY A 148 -45.36 -56.24 -8.85
C GLY A 148 -45.12 -54.75 -9.13
N GLN A 149 -45.26 -53.87 -8.15
CA GLN A 149 -45.11 -52.44 -8.35
C GLN A 149 -43.66 -52.01 -8.09
N PRO A 150 -42.96 -51.41 -9.08
CA PRO A 150 -41.61 -50.92 -8.85
C PRO A 150 -41.58 -49.70 -7.91
N PRO A 151 -40.52 -49.56 -7.11
CA PRO A 151 -40.30 -48.36 -6.31
C PRO A 151 -40.04 -47.12 -7.19
N SER A 152 -40.16 -45.93 -6.62
CA SER A 152 -39.97 -44.66 -7.33
C SER A 152 -39.05 -43.69 -6.58
N VAL A 153 -38.19 -42.99 -7.32
CA VAL A 153 -37.37 -41.88 -6.81
C VAL A 153 -38.24 -40.61 -6.77
N ALA A 154 -38.34 -39.98 -5.62
CA ALA A 154 -39.08 -38.72 -5.42
C ALA A 154 -38.20 -37.49 -5.63
N ALA A 155 -36.96 -37.51 -5.11
CA ALA A 155 -36.03 -36.39 -5.20
C ALA A 155 -34.60 -36.90 -5.29
N PHE A 156 -33.80 -36.25 -6.14
CA PHE A 156 -32.36 -36.49 -6.22
C PHE A 156 -31.63 -35.18 -6.53
N ALA A 157 -30.61 -34.86 -5.73
CA ALA A 157 -29.82 -33.64 -5.90
C ALA A 157 -28.39 -33.85 -5.38
N VAL A 158 -27.46 -33.11 -5.97
CA VAL A 158 -26.03 -33.11 -5.64
C VAL A 158 -25.52 -31.69 -5.47
N SER A 159 -24.38 -31.53 -4.81
CA SER A 159 -23.67 -30.25 -4.80
C SER A 159 -22.92 -30.07 -6.12
N SER A 160 -23.22 -29.00 -6.85
CA SER A 160 -22.49 -28.59 -8.06
C SER A 160 -22.22 -27.09 -8.05
N PRO A 161 -21.03 -26.65 -8.48
CA PRO A 161 -19.85 -27.47 -8.78
C PRO A 161 -19.24 -28.10 -7.50
N SER A 162 -18.31 -29.03 -7.65
CA SER A 162 -17.70 -29.78 -6.55
C SER A 162 -16.18 -29.79 -6.62
N THR A 163 -15.53 -29.53 -5.48
CA THR A 163 -14.06 -29.59 -5.32
C THR A 163 -13.53 -30.96 -4.90
N SER A 164 -14.36 -32.00 -5.01
CA SER A 164 -14.07 -33.35 -4.53
C SER A 164 -14.59 -34.40 -5.51
N LEU A 165 -13.78 -35.42 -5.78
CA LEU A 165 -14.22 -36.59 -6.56
C LEU A 165 -15.34 -37.37 -5.87
N ALA A 166 -15.46 -37.27 -4.55
CA ALA A 166 -16.59 -37.79 -3.79
C ALA A 166 -17.69 -36.72 -3.75
N VAL A 167 -18.55 -36.71 -4.78
CA VAL A 167 -19.64 -35.77 -4.97
C VAL A 167 -20.68 -35.95 -3.85
N PRO A 168 -20.96 -34.92 -3.02
CA PRO A 168 -21.98 -35.00 -1.99
C PRO A 168 -23.40 -35.09 -2.57
N ILE A 169 -24.18 -36.04 -2.07
CA ILE A 169 -25.60 -36.18 -2.38
C ILE A 169 -26.40 -35.38 -1.35
N THR A 170 -27.02 -34.30 -1.80
CA THR A 170 -27.79 -33.38 -0.93
C THR A 170 -29.23 -33.83 -0.74
N SER A 171 -29.76 -34.66 -1.64
CA SER A 171 -31.07 -35.27 -1.53
C SER A 171 -31.12 -36.60 -2.28
N PHE A 172 -31.66 -37.66 -1.67
CA PHE A 172 -32.02 -38.91 -2.34
C PHE A 172 -33.22 -39.54 -1.63
N LEU A 173 -34.43 -39.14 -2.04
CA LEU A 173 -35.70 -39.61 -1.48
C LEU A 173 -36.34 -40.60 -2.43
N ALA A 174 -36.85 -41.71 -1.89
CA ALA A 174 -37.56 -42.73 -2.64
C ALA A 174 -38.70 -43.32 -1.80
N PHE A 175 -39.70 -43.85 -2.50
CA PHE A 175 -40.86 -44.48 -1.87
C PHE A 175 -41.26 -45.72 -2.65
N ASP A 176 -42.01 -46.56 -1.96
CA ASP A 176 -42.53 -47.83 -2.46
C ASP A 176 -43.83 -48.16 -1.72
N ASN A 177 -44.68 -49.00 -2.31
CA ASN A 177 -45.91 -49.49 -1.69
C ASN A 177 -45.63 -50.43 -0.49
N PHE A 178 -44.46 -51.08 -0.43
CA PHE A 178 -44.03 -51.88 0.71
C PHE A 178 -42.72 -51.40 1.34
N SER A 179 -41.62 -51.43 0.59
CA SER A 179 -40.29 -51.06 1.10
C SER A 179 -39.26 -50.92 -0.02
N VAL A 180 -38.55 -49.80 -0.04
CA VAL A 180 -37.27 -49.69 -0.76
C VAL A 180 -36.20 -50.45 0.02
N THR A 181 -35.46 -51.33 -0.66
CA THR A 181 -34.41 -52.17 -0.05
C THR A 181 -33.03 -51.99 -0.67
N GLY A 182 -32.94 -51.28 -1.79
CA GLY A 182 -31.67 -50.97 -2.40
C GLY A 182 -31.67 -49.61 -3.09
N TYR A 183 -30.53 -48.93 -3.02
CA TYR A 183 -30.21 -47.66 -3.68
C TYR A 183 -28.95 -47.83 -4.52
N LEU A 184 -28.92 -47.24 -5.70
CA LEU A 184 -27.76 -47.24 -6.60
C LEU A 184 -27.73 -45.91 -7.36
N ILE A 185 -26.54 -45.39 -7.62
CA ILE A 185 -26.33 -44.22 -8.49
C ILE A 185 -25.40 -44.68 -9.61
N THR A 186 -25.68 -44.24 -10.84
CA THR A 186 -24.86 -44.57 -12.02
C THR A 186 -24.69 -43.35 -12.92
N GLU A 187 -23.71 -43.38 -13.82
CA GLU A 187 -23.52 -42.35 -14.85
C GLU A 187 -24.31 -42.62 -16.15
N SER A 188 -25.20 -43.63 -16.15
CA SER A 188 -25.98 -44.06 -17.31
C SER A 188 -27.48 -44.02 -17.02
N ALA A 189 -28.27 -43.60 -18.01
CA ALA A 189 -29.72 -43.67 -17.99
C ALA A 189 -30.27 -45.11 -18.18
N THR A 190 -29.39 -46.10 -18.34
CA THR A 190 -29.78 -47.50 -18.54
C THR A 190 -30.13 -48.15 -17.21
N GLN A 191 -31.35 -48.69 -17.10
CA GLN A 191 -31.80 -49.35 -15.88
C GLN A 191 -30.87 -50.52 -15.49
N PRO A 192 -30.32 -50.52 -14.25
CA PRO A 192 -29.46 -51.59 -13.78
C PRO A 192 -30.29 -52.83 -13.43
N ALA A 193 -29.67 -54.01 -13.54
CA ALA A 193 -30.30 -55.24 -13.09
C ALA A 193 -30.44 -55.26 -11.55
N ALA A 194 -31.50 -55.89 -11.03
CA ALA A 194 -31.75 -55.99 -9.58
C ALA A 194 -30.61 -56.72 -8.82
N ASN A 195 -29.84 -57.57 -9.51
CA ASN A 195 -28.69 -58.31 -9.02
C ASN A 195 -27.33 -57.70 -9.42
N ALA A 196 -27.30 -56.49 -10.00
CA ALA A 196 -26.07 -55.79 -10.29
C ALA A 196 -25.22 -55.58 -9.02
N ALA A 197 -23.91 -55.44 -9.16
CA ALA A 197 -23.07 -55.03 -8.03
C ALA A 197 -23.32 -53.56 -7.67
N GLY A 198 -23.06 -53.16 -6.43
CA GLY A 198 -23.08 -51.76 -5.99
C GLY A 198 -24.39 -51.28 -5.33
N TRP A 199 -25.44 -52.10 -5.27
CA TRP A 199 -26.65 -51.75 -4.50
C TRP A 199 -26.32 -51.58 -3.00
N SER A 200 -26.76 -50.46 -2.43
CA SER A 200 -26.65 -50.13 -1.00
C SER A 200 -28.02 -50.29 -0.31
N GLY A 201 -28.04 -50.82 0.92
CA GLY A 201 -29.26 -50.92 1.73
C GLY A 201 -29.80 -49.58 2.25
N THR A 202 -28.99 -48.52 2.18
CA THR A 202 -29.34 -47.14 2.57
C THR A 202 -29.00 -46.17 1.44
N ALA A 203 -29.69 -45.04 1.38
CA ALA A 203 -29.37 -43.98 0.43
C ALA A 203 -27.90 -43.51 0.59
N PRO A 204 -27.07 -43.54 -0.48
CA PRO A 204 -25.71 -43.05 -0.44
C PRO A 204 -25.65 -41.55 -0.13
N SER A 205 -24.70 -41.13 0.71
CA SER A 205 -24.42 -39.71 0.99
C SER A 205 -23.41 -39.09 0.04
N THR A 206 -22.66 -39.91 -0.71
CA THR A 206 -21.68 -39.47 -1.72
C THR A 206 -21.69 -40.40 -2.93
N PHE A 207 -21.21 -39.90 -4.07
CA PHE A 207 -20.90 -40.67 -5.27
C PHE A 207 -19.48 -40.36 -5.74
N LEU A 208 -18.67 -41.39 -5.97
CA LEU A 208 -17.29 -41.22 -6.42
C LEU A 208 -17.22 -41.21 -7.95
N VAL A 209 -16.74 -40.11 -8.52
CA VAL A 209 -16.48 -39.97 -9.97
C VAL A 209 -15.02 -40.31 -10.32
N GLY A 210 -14.74 -40.53 -11.61
CA GLY A 210 -13.43 -41.00 -12.09
C GLY A 210 -12.32 -39.95 -12.18
N GLY A 211 -12.64 -38.66 -12.08
CA GLY A 211 -11.71 -37.54 -12.22
C GLY A 211 -12.45 -36.21 -12.38
N ASP A 212 -11.72 -35.14 -12.68
CA ASP A 212 -12.35 -33.85 -12.98
C ASP A 212 -13.15 -33.92 -14.28
N GLY A 213 -14.23 -33.15 -14.36
CA GLY A 213 -15.10 -33.07 -15.54
C GLY A 213 -16.59 -32.94 -15.21
N HIS A 214 -17.40 -32.96 -16.26
CA HIS A 214 -18.86 -32.88 -16.17
C HIS A 214 -19.48 -34.28 -16.11
N TYR A 215 -20.29 -34.53 -15.07
CA TYR A 215 -20.97 -35.81 -14.87
C TYR A 215 -22.49 -35.62 -14.80
N THR A 216 -23.23 -36.61 -15.29
CA THR A 216 -24.69 -36.71 -15.09
C THR A 216 -24.99 -37.99 -14.33
N LEU A 217 -25.58 -37.85 -13.13
CA LEU A 217 -25.82 -38.93 -12.20
C LEU A 217 -27.30 -39.34 -12.18
N PHE A 218 -27.54 -40.63 -12.38
CA PHE A 218 -28.85 -41.26 -12.43
C PHE A 218 -29.10 -42.10 -11.16
N PRO A 219 -30.12 -41.75 -10.35
CA PRO A 219 -30.50 -42.52 -9.17
C PRO A 219 -31.42 -43.69 -9.53
N TRP A 220 -31.22 -44.82 -8.85
CA TRP A 220 -32.02 -46.04 -8.99
C TRP A 220 -32.37 -46.59 -7.62
N VAL A 221 -33.57 -47.13 -7.48
CA VAL A 221 -34.01 -47.84 -6.28
C VAL A 221 -34.62 -49.20 -6.62
N LYS A 222 -34.51 -50.15 -5.70
CA LYS A 222 -35.14 -51.48 -5.82
C LYS A 222 -35.88 -51.90 -4.56
N ASP A 223 -36.87 -52.76 -4.72
CA ASP A 223 -37.60 -53.38 -3.62
C ASP A 223 -37.08 -54.81 -3.32
N ALA A 224 -37.72 -55.47 -2.35
CA ALA A 224 -37.37 -56.84 -1.95
C ALA A 224 -37.91 -57.92 -2.93
N ALA A 225 -38.86 -57.57 -3.79
CA ALA A 225 -39.42 -58.45 -4.81
C ALA A 225 -38.57 -58.47 -6.10
N GLY A 226 -37.61 -57.55 -6.21
CA GLY A 226 -36.65 -57.46 -7.30
C GLY A 226 -37.06 -56.46 -8.38
N ASN A 227 -38.06 -55.62 -8.16
CA ASN A 227 -38.38 -54.55 -9.11
C ASN A 227 -37.40 -53.39 -8.94
N VAL A 228 -37.02 -52.78 -10.06
CA VAL A 228 -36.15 -51.61 -10.11
C VAL A 228 -36.96 -50.43 -10.62
N SER A 229 -36.74 -49.24 -10.06
CA SER A 229 -37.42 -48.02 -10.47
C SER A 229 -37.22 -47.72 -11.96
N PRO A 230 -38.17 -47.04 -12.63
CA PRO A 230 -37.92 -46.42 -13.92
C PRO A 230 -36.82 -45.34 -13.81
N VAL A 231 -36.29 -44.90 -14.95
CA VAL A 231 -35.31 -43.79 -14.98
C VAL A 231 -35.93 -42.54 -14.35
N TYR A 232 -35.20 -41.90 -13.46
CA TYR A 232 -35.64 -40.65 -12.85
C TYR A 232 -35.58 -39.51 -13.88
N GLY A 233 -36.67 -38.76 -14.05
CA GLY A 233 -36.82 -37.76 -15.10
C GLY A 233 -35.93 -36.51 -14.98
N SER A 234 -35.29 -36.32 -13.82
CA SER A 234 -34.43 -35.17 -13.53
C SER A 234 -33.10 -35.65 -12.93
N PRO A 235 -32.21 -36.28 -13.70
CA PRO A 235 -30.88 -36.64 -13.21
C PRO A 235 -30.11 -35.39 -12.76
N ALA A 236 -29.15 -35.57 -11.86
CA ALA A 236 -28.36 -34.46 -11.35
C ALA A 236 -27.06 -34.31 -12.15
N SER A 237 -26.77 -33.10 -12.62
CA SER A 237 -25.47 -32.77 -13.22
C SER A 237 -24.53 -32.18 -12.18
N VAL A 238 -23.23 -32.50 -12.29
CA VAL A 238 -22.17 -31.95 -11.45
C VAL A 238 -20.92 -31.70 -12.26
N ASP A 239 -20.36 -30.50 -12.13
CA ASP A 239 -19.01 -30.17 -12.58
C ASP A 239 -18.05 -30.42 -11.41
N VAL A 240 -17.10 -31.32 -11.61
CA VAL A 240 -16.08 -31.67 -10.61
C VAL A 240 -14.75 -31.08 -11.06
N ASP A 241 -14.13 -30.31 -10.18
CA ASP A 241 -12.81 -29.75 -10.40
C ASP A 241 -12.00 -29.76 -9.10
N THR A 242 -10.95 -30.56 -9.05
CA THR A 242 -10.10 -30.71 -7.86
C THR A 242 -8.78 -29.94 -7.96
N VAL A 243 -8.51 -29.31 -9.10
CA VAL A 243 -7.27 -28.60 -9.34
C VAL A 243 -7.44 -27.13 -8.91
N LEU A 244 -6.43 -26.59 -8.25
CA LEU A 244 -6.42 -25.19 -7.85
C LEU A 244 -6.01 -24.31 -9.05
N PRO A 245 -6.67 -23.17 -9.27
CA PRO A 245 -6.21 -22.20 -10.25
C PRO A 245 -4.86 -21.60 -9.80
N THR A 246 -4.04 -21.16 -10.75
CA THR A 246 -2.69 -20.65 -10.48
C THR A 246 -2.49 -19.26 -11.08
N VAL A 247 -2.01 -18.31 -10.27
CA VAL A 247 -1.53 -17.00 -10.75
C VAL A 247 -0.18 -17.20 -11.47
N THR A 248 -0.09 -16.76 -12.72
CA THR A 248 1.08 -16.93 -13.58
C THR A 248 1.94 -15.67 -13.72
N ASP A 249 1.34 -14.49 -13.56
CA ASP A 249 2.05 -13.21 -13.54
C ASP A 249 1.27 -12.18 -12.73
N PHE A 250 1.98 -11.35 -11.97
CA PHE A 250 1.40 -10.25 -11.22
C PHE A 250 2.42 -9.11 -11.05
N VAL A 251 2.10 -7.95 -11.60
CA VAL A 251 2.96 -6.76 -11.59
C VAL A 251 2.11 -5.55 -11.22
N ALA A 252 2.48 -4.88 -10.13
CA ALA A 252 1.93 -3.58 -9.75
C ALA A 252 3.00 -2.49 -9.93
N THR A 253 2.59 -1.30 -10.34
CA THR A 253 3.49 -0.16 -10.49
C THR A 253 3.95 0.31 -9.10
N SER A 254 5.27 0.43 -8.93
CA SER A 254 5.89 0.94 -7.71
C SER A 254 7.14 1.76 -8.07
N PRO A 255 7.39 2.89 -7.40
CA PRO A 255 6.51 3.52 -6.40
C PRO A 255 5.28 4.19 -7.09
N SER A 256 4.29 4.64 -6.30
CA SER A 256 3.03 5.22 -6.81
C SER A 256 2.73 6.57 -6.18
N THR A 257 2.50 7.59 -7.02
CA THR A 257 2.03 8.93 -6.62
C THR A 257 0.51 9.02 -6.45
N SER A 258 -0.18 7.88 -6.33
CA SER A 258 -1.64 7.76 -6.29
C SER A 258 -2.06 6.61 -5.39
N LEU A 259 -3.16 6.80 -4.64
CA LEU A 259 -3.80 5.73 -3.88
C LEU A 259 -4.38 4.63 -4.79
N ASP A 260 -4.67 4.95 -6.05
CA ASP A 260 -5.07 3.98 -7.08
C ASP A 260 -3.82 3.39 -7.76
N ILE A 261 -3.31 2.29 -7.21
CA ILE A 261 -2.14 1.58 -7.73
C ILE A 261 -2.50 0.92 -9.05
N THR A 262 -1.71 1.16 -10.09
CA THR A 262 -1.90 0.50 -11.39
C THR A 262 -1.37 -0.94 -11.35
N ILE A 263 -2.16 -1.89 -11.84
CA ILE A 263 -1.79 -3.29 -12.01
C ILE A 263 -1.45 -3.51 -13.49
N ALA A 264 -0.15 -3.57 -13.78
CA ALA A 264 0.38 -3.68 -15.14
C ALA A 264 0.20 -5.09 -15.73
N ALA A 265 0.19 -6.12 -14.88
CA ALA A 265 -0.09 -7.50 -15.28
C ALA A 265 -0.78 -8.25 -14.15
N PHE A 266 -1.80 -9.04 -14.48
CA PHE A 266 -2.39 -10.03 -13.60
C PHE A 266 -2.97 -11.15 -14.47
N THR A 267 -2.24 -12.25 -14.59
CA THR A 267 -2.63 -13.41 -15.42
C THR A 267 -2.71 -14.67 -14.57
N ALA A 268 -3.58 -15.59 -14.98
CA ALA A 268 -3.78 -16.86 -14.30
C ALA A 268 -4.19 -17.95 -15.29
N LEU A 269 -3.98 -19.20 -14.87
CA LEU A 269 -4.39 -20.40 -15.59
C LEU A 269 -5.15 -21.34 -14.67
N ASP A 270 -6.00 -22.15 -15.29
CA ASP A 270 -6.74 -23.23 -14.67
C ASP A 270 -7.00 -24.33 -15.71
N ASN A 271 -7.26 -25.56 -15.28
CA ASN A 271 -7.58 -26.71 -16.14
C ASN A 271 -8.99 -26.63 -16.73
N ILE A 272 -9.94 -25.94 -16.08
CA ILE A 272 -11.28 -25.68 -16.61
C ILE A 272 -11.42 -24.19 -16.91
N GLU A 273 -11.47 -23.35 -15.89
CA GLU A 273 -11.57 -21.89 -16.04
C GLU A 273 -11.29 -21.11 -14.74
N VAL A 274 -10.69 -19.92 -14.89
CA VAL A 274 -10.64 -18.93 -13.80
C VAL A 274 -11.88 -18.05 -13.88
N THR A 275 -12.67 -17.99 -12.81
CA THR A 275 -13.93 -17.22 -12.77
C THR A 275 -13.88 -16.01 -11.83
N GLY A 276 -12.85 -15.91 -10.99
CA GLY A 276 -12.71 -14.79 -10.08
C GLY A 276 -11.26 -14.39 -9.84
N TYR A 277 -11.03 -13.09 -9.79
CA TYR A 277 -9.77 -12.45 -9.45
C TYR A 277 -9.98 -11.55 -8.23
N ARG A 278 -8.97 -11.46 -7.37
CA ARG A 278 -8.97 -10.57 -6.21
C ARG A 278 -7.54 -10.19 -5.84
N ILE A 279 -7.35 -8.98 -5.34
CA ILE A 279 -6.09 -8.54 -4.74
C ILE A 279 -6.37 -8.22 -3.27
N THR A 280 -5.47 -8.58 -2.38
CA THR A 280 -5.57 -8.25 -0.94
C THR A 280 -4.20 -7.82 -0.40
N GLU A 281 -4.19 -7.23 0.80
CA GLU A 281 -2.97 -6.89 1.54
C GLU A 281 -2.53 -8.02 2.50
N SER A 282 -3.14 -9.21 2.41
CA SER A 282 -2.91 -10.34 3.31
C SER A 282 -2.36 -11.54 2.56
N ALA A 283 -1.33 -12.18 3.11
CA ALA A 283 -0.77 -13.43 2.59
C ALA A 283 -1.70 -14.64 2.79
N THR A 284 -2.78 -14.48 3.55
CA THR A 284 -3.76 -15.53 3.81
C THR A 284 -4.78 -15.57 2.67
N PRO A 285 -5.01 -16.75 2.04
CA PRO A 285 -6.00 -16.88 0.98
C PRO A 285 -7.40 -16.45 1.44
N PRO A 286 -8.11 -15.61 0.68
CA PRO A 286 -9.51 -15.30 0.94
C PRO A 286 -10.39 -16.53 0.76
N ALA A 287 -11.54 -16.57 1.44
CA ALA A 287 -12.49 -17.64 1.20
C ALA A 287 -13.18 -17.45 -0.17
N ALA A 288 -13.55 -18.56 -0.82
CA ALA A 288 -14.22 -18.53 -2.12
C ALA A 288 -15.54 -17.73 -2.09
N GLY A 289 -16.25 -17.73 -0.95
CA GLY A 289 -17.52 -17.01 -0.75
C GLY A 289 -17.39 -15.56 -0.26
N ASP A 290 -16.17 -15.06 -0.02
CA ASP A 290 -15.98 -13.68 0.45
C ASP A 290 -16.45 -12.66 -0.61
N PRO A 291 -16.92 -11.47 -0.21
CA PRO A 291 -17.17 -10.39 -1.16
C PRO A 291 -15.86 -9.85 -1.77
N GLY A 292 -15.93 -9.26 -2.96
CA GLY A 292 -14.81 -8.57 -3.60
C GLY A 292 -14.06 -9.36 -4.69
N TRP A 293 -14.52 -10.56 -5.03
CA TRP A 293 -14.09 -11.26 -6.25
C TRP A 293 -14.68 -10.58 -7.49
N VAL A 294 -13.87 -10.37 -8.53
CA VAL A 294 -14.29 -9.81 -9.82
C VAL A 294 -14.04 -10.79 -10.97
N GLY A 295 -14.88 -10.77 -12.00
CA GLY A 295 -14.82 -11.75 -13.10
C GLY A 295 -13.67 -11.55 -14.10
N THR A 296 -12.95 -10.43 -14.01
CA THR A 296 -11.80 -10.10 -14.87
C THR A 296 -10.65 -9.62 -14.01
N ALA A 297 -9.42 -9.86 -14.45
CA ALA A 297 -8.22 -9.37 -13.78
C ALA A 297 -8.29 -7.84 -13.53
N PRO A 298 -8.22 -7.37 -12.27
CA PRO A 298 -8.17 -5.95 -11.95
C PRO A 298 -6.97 -5.26 -12.61
N THR A 299 -7.20 -4.06 -13.15
CA THR A 299 -6.14 -3.18 -13.66
C THR A 299 -5.72 -2.12 -12.65
N THR A 300 -6.41 -2.02 -11.51
CA THR A 300 -6.09 -1.11 -10.41
C THR A 300 -6.37 -1.77 -9.05
N TYR A 301 -5.69 -1.28 -8.01
CA TYR A 301 -5.98 -1.58 -6.61
C TYR A 301 -5.88 -0.30 -5.76
N THR A 302 -6.92 0.03 -5.01
CA THR A 302 -6.97 1.25 -4.21
C THR A 302 -6.59 0.97 -2.76
N VAL A 303 -5.60 1.70 -2.25
CA VAL A 303 -5.22 1.68 -0.82
C VAL A 303 -5.86 2.85 -0.06
N ALA A 304 -5.91 2.76 1.27
CA ALA A 304 -6.62 3.73 2.10
C ALA A 304 -5.84 5.03 2.37
N ALA A 305 -4.51 5.00 2.34
CA ALA A 305 -3.63 6.12 2.67
C ALA A 305 -2.23 5.90 2.08
N ASP A 306 -1.35 6.90 2.23
CA ASP A 306 0.07 6.76 1.94
C ASP A 306 0.71 5.71 2.85
N GLY A 307 1.69 4.97 2.33
CA GLY A 307 2.38 3.91 3.05
C GLY A 307 2.98 2.84 2.16
N SER A 308 3.61 1.86 2.79
CA SER A 308 4.18 0.69 2.11
C SER A 308 3.22 -0.49 2.20
N TYR A 309 2.88 -1.06 1.04
CA TYR A 309 1.90 -2.12 0.89
C TYR A 309 2.52 -3.36 0.23
N THR A 310 2.04 -4.54 0.62
CA THR A 310 2.33 -5.79 -0.09
C THR A 310 1.02 -6.37 -0.62
N LEU A 311 0.90 -6.42 -1.95
CA LEU A 311 -0.30 -6.85 -2.65
C LEU A 311 -0.18 -8.32 -3.05
N TYR A 312 -1.16 -9.11 -2.61
CA TYR A 312 -1.28 -10.53 -2.88
C TYR A 312 -2.39 -10.77 -3.91
N PRO A 313 -2.08 -11.31 -5.10
CA PRO A 313 -3.07 -11.70 -6.08
C PRO A 313 -3.66 -13.07 -5.73
N TRP A 314 -4.97 -13.21 -5.95
CA TRP A 314 -5.74 -14.43 -5.72
C TRP A 314 -6.64 -14.68 -6.91
N VAL A 315 -6.75 -15.96 -7.29
CA VAL A 315 -7.73 -16.40 -8.30
C VAL A 315 -8.56 -17.55 -7.77
N ARG A 316 -9.80 -17.64 -8.26
CA ARG A 316 -10.70 -18.77 -7.99
C ARG A 316 -11.31 -19.30 -9.29
N ASP A 317 -11.64 -20.58 -9.29
CA ASP A 317 -12.37 -21.24 -10.37
C ASP A 317 -13.88 -21.25 -10.09
N ALA A 318 -14.65 -21.91 -10.98
CA ALA A 318 -16.10 -22.08 -10.79
C ALA A 318 -16.43 -23.00 -9.60
N ALA A 319 -15.60 -24.02 -9.34
CA ALA A 319 -15.78 -25.00 -8.27
C ALA A 319 -15.59 -24.41 -6.86
N GLY A 320 -14.95 -23.25 -6.76
CA GLY A 320 -14.64 -22.58 -5.51
C GLY A 320 -13.25 -22.94 -4.97
N ASN A 321 -12.38 -23.54 -5.78
CA ASN A 321 -10.97 -23.66 -5.45
C ASN A 321 -10.33 -22.28 -5.52
N VAL A 322 -9.48 -21.94 -4.54
CA VAL A 322 -8.75 -20.67 -4.47
C VAL A 322 -7.26 -20.97 -4.58
N SER A 323 -6.56 -20.20 -5.41
CA SER A 323 -5.12 -20.36 -5.63
C SER A 323 -4.32 -20.34 -4.33
N THR A 324 -3.19 -21.05 -4.32
CA THR A 324 -2.18 -20.87 -3.27
C THR A 324 -1.59 -19.47 -3.32
N THR A 325 -0.93 -19.04 -2.24
CA THR A 325 -0.23 -17.74 -2.19
C THR A 325 0.79 -17.64 -3.34
N TYR A 326 0.69 -16.56 -4.12
CA TYR A 326 1.63 -16.29 -5.20
C TYR A 326 3.04 -16.03 -4.63
N GLY A 327 4.07 -16.64 -5.22
CA GLY A 327 5.43 -16.64 -4.66
C GLY A 327 6.18 -15.30 -4.76
N SER A 328 5.64 -14.32 -5.46
CA SER A 328 6.25 -13.00 -5.66
C SER A 328 5.18 -11.90 -5.60
N PRO A 329 4.60 -11.63 -4.41
CA PRO A 329 3.64 -10.53 -4.25
C PRO A 329 4.31 -9.19 -4.57
N ALA A 330 3.52 -8.19 -4.96
CA ALA A 330 4.06 -6.88 -5.32
C ALA A 330 4.21 -5.99 -4.08
N SER A 331 5.41 -5.43 -3.87
CA SER A 331 5.66 -4.40 -2.85
C SER A 331 5.54 -3.02 -3.48
N VAL A 332 4.66 -2.18 -2.95
CA VAL A 332 4.34 -0.86 -3.49
C VAL A 332 4.45 0.19 -2.40
N ASP A 333 5.31 1.17 -2.61
CA ASP A 333 5.35 2.38 -1.78
C ASP A 333 4.46 3.43 -2.42
N VAL A 334 3.48 3.90 -1.65
CA VAL A 334 2.49 4.89 -2.07
C VAL A 334 2.73 6.17 -1.28
N ASP A 335 2.94 7.26 -2.01
CA ASP A 335 3.06 8.60 -1.44
C ASP A 335 2.36 9.60 -2.34
N THR A 336 1.31 10.23 -1.86
CA THR A 336 0.53 11.23 -2.60
C THR A 336 0.84 12.67 -2.19
N THR A 337 1.75 12.86 -1.24
CA THR A 337 2.07 14.18 -0.69
C THR A 337 3.25 14.79 -1.45
N PRO A 338 3.10 15.94 -2.13
CA PRO A 338 4.23 16.58 -2.78
C PRO A 338 5.23 17.18 -1.79
N PRO A 339 6.54 17.21 -2.12
CA PRO A 339 7.52 17.90 -1.32
C PRO A 339 7.28 19.41 -1.33
N ALA A 340 7.80 20.12 -0.32
CA ALA A 340 7.72 21.57 -0.19
C ALA A 340 9.09 22.18 0.09
N LEU A 341 9.39 23.33 -0.54
CA LEU A 341 10.57 24.13 -0.22
C LEU A 341 10.27 24.99 1.03
N LEU A 342 10.94 24.70 2.15
CA LEU A 342 10.67 25.32 3.44
C LEU A 342 11.43 26.64 3.62
N SER A 343 12.73 26.62 3.33
CA SER A 343 13.61 27.77 3.59
C SER A 343 14.77 27.86 2.60
N ILE A 344 15.28 29.06 2.43
CA ILE A 344 16.58 29.37 1.83
C ILE A 344 17.32 30.28 2.83
N THR A 345 18.44 29.81 3.38
CA THR A 345 19.22 30.54 4.40
C THR A 345 20.66 30.76 3.95
N ARG A 346 21.32 31.75 4.53
CA ARG A 346 22.77 31.98 4.33
C ARG A 346 23.57 30.88 5.02
N LEU A 347 24.52 30.30 4.30
CA LEU A 347 25.41 29.28 4.85
C LEU A 347 26.87 29.77 4.95
N SER A 348 27.41 30.35 3.88
CA SER A 348 28.79 30.84 3.87
C SER A 348 28.95 32.04 2.93
N PRO A 349 29.31 33.22 3.46
CA PRO A 349 29.47 33.53 4.88
C PRO A 349 28.12 33.47 5.63
N MET A 350 28.11 33.39 6.96
CA MET A 350 26.84 33.37 7.73
C MET A 350 26.28 34.78 7.97
N VAL A 351 27.11 35.81 7.79
CA VAL A 351 26.73 37.21 7.95
C VAL A 351 26.02 37.74 6.71
N GLN A 352 25.11 38.70 6.89
CA GLN A 352 24.36 39.30 5.79
C GLN A 352 25.23 40.20 4.91
N ALA A 353 26.04 41.09 5.49
CA ALA A 353 26.95 41.96 4.75
C ALA A 353 28.31 41.29 4.56
N THR A 354 28.81 41.25 3.33
CA THR A 354 30.08 40.61 2.97
C THR A 354 30.66 41.24 1.70
N SER A 355 31.91 40.92 1.40
CA SER A 355 32.59 41.23 0.12
C SER A 355 33.11 39.95 -0.52
N ALA A 356 32.33 38.87 -0.40
CA ALA A 356 32.81 37.54 -0.73
C ALA A 356 32.41 37.23 -2.17
N ASP A 357 33.39 36.89 -3.00
CA ASP A 357 33.15 36.55 -4.41
C ASP A 357 32.52 35.16 -4.60
N VAL A 358 32.21 34.48 -3.50
CA VAL A 358 31.51 33.21 -3.44
C VAL A 358 30.54 33.22 -2.26
N LEU A 359 29.26 33.01 -2.55
CA LEU A 359 28.17 32.98 -1.60
C LEU A 359 27.53 31.60 -1.61
N ILE A 360 27.21 31.05 -0.44
CA ILE A 360 26.57 29.75 -0.33
C ILE A 360 25.25 29.89 0.41
N PHE A 361 24.15 29.53 -0.25
CA PHE A 361 22.83 29.40 0.36
C PHE A 361 22.54 27.94 0.68
N ARG A 362 21.73 27.67 1.70
CA ARG A 362 21.15 26.35 1.99
C ARG A 362 19.65 26.39 1.79
N ALA A 363 19.15 25.58 0.86
CA ALA A 363 17.72 25.30 0.75
C ALA A 363 17.36 24.06 1.57
N THR A 364 16.21 24.08 2.26
CA THR A 364 15.68 22.93 3.00
C THR A 364 14.30 22.56 2.50
N PHE A 365 14.06 21.28 2.23
CA PHE A 365 12.79 20.72 1.78
C PHE A 365 12.06 19.98 2.92
N SER A 366 10.75 19.73 2.77
CA SER A 366 9.94 18.99 3.75
C SER A 366 10.32 17.53 3.88
N GLU A 367 10.95 16.98 2.85
CA GLU A 367 11.28 15.57 2.70
C GLU A 367 12.39 15.40 1.65
N PRO A 368 12.92 14.17 1.46
CA PRO A 368 13.94 13.91 0.46
C PRO A 368 13.48 14.26 -0.96
N VAL A 369 14.34 14.94 -1.72
CA VAL A 369 14.06 15.32 -3.11
C VAL A 369 15.21 14.95 -4.04
N GLN A 370 14.87 14.71 -5.30
CA GLN A 370 15.78 14.42 -6.41
C GLN A 370 15.61 15.47 -7.52
N GLY A 371 16.54 15.49 -8.47
CA GLY A 371 16.48 16.39 -9.63
C GLY A 371 16.91 17.84 -9.34
N VAL A 372 17.37 18.15 -8.13
CA VAL A 372 17.90 19.48 -7.79
C VAL A 372 19.20 19.74 -8.55
N ALA A 373 19.21 20.83 -9.32
CA ALA A 373 20.31 21.23 -10.19
C ALA A 373 20.58 22.73 -10.06
N PRO A 374 21.72 23.25 -10.58
CA PRO A 374 22.01 24.67 -10.54
C PRO A 374 20.90 25.56 -11.14
N LEU A 375 20.24 25.09 -12.21
CA LEU A 375 19.15 25.81 -12.88
C LEU A 375 17.80 25.68 -12.16
N SER A 376 17.69 24.84 -11.13
CA SER A 376 16.48 24.75 -10.31
C SER A 376 16.25 26.02 -9.49
N PHE A 377 17.25 26.88 -9.36
CA PHE A 377 17.18 28.15 -8.65
C PHE A 377 17.74 29.30 -9.50
N THR A 378 17.24 30.51 -9.25
CA THR A 378 17.66 31.73 -9.94
C THR A 378 18.22 32.73 -8.94
N VAL A 379 19.36 33.32 -9.27
CA VAL A 379 19.97 34.41 -8.51
C VAL A 379 19.14 35.68 -8.74
N ILE A 380 18.85 36.40 -7.65
CA ILE A 380 18.08 37.66 -7.67
C ILE A 380 18.85 38.78 -6.96
N GLY A 381 18.38 40.02 -7.14
CA GLY A 381 18.95 41.19 -6.46
C GLY A 381 19.88 42.05 -7.32
N GLY A 382 20.03 41.72 -8.61
CA GLY A 382 20.66 42.58 -9.62
C GLY A 382 22.06 42.19 -10.03
N SER A 383 22.72 41.28 -9.29
CA SER A 383 23.98 40.67 -9.73
C SER A 383 23.75 39.73 -10.92
N SER A 384 24.75 39.68 -11.80
CA SER A 384 24.87 38.75 -12.93
C SER A 384 25.48 37.40 -12.55
N ALA A 385 25.80 37.18 -11.27
CA ALA A 385 26.30 35.89 -10.79
C ALA A 385 25.29 34.75 -10.99
N ALA A 386 25.82 33.53 -11.04
CA ALA A 386 25.02 32.34 -11.26
C ALA A 386 25.23 31.31 -10.16
N VAL A 387 24.27 30.40 -10.02
CA VAL A 387 24.47 29.16 -9.26
C VAL A 387 25.51 28.33 -10.00
N SER A 388 26.72 28.31 -9.47
CA SER A 388 27.91 27.68 -10.05
C SER A 388 28.07 26.21 -9.65
N ALA A 389 27.58 25.84 -8.46
CA ALA A 389 27.61 24.48 -7.96
C ALA A 389 26.46 24.22 -6.98
N VAL A 390 26.10 22.94 -6.86
CA VAL A 390 25.07 22.44 -5.95
C VAL A 390 25.61 21.19 -5.25
N SER A 391 25.38 21.05 -3.95
CA SER A 391 25.79 19.88 -3.16
C SER A 391 24.77 19.51 -2.08
N THR A 392 24.70 18.23 -1.71
CA THR A 392 23.74 17.69 -0.73
C THR A 392 24.41 17.31 0.58
N PRO A 393 24.35 18.14 1.64
CA PRO A 393 24.83 17.73 2.96
C PRO A 393 24.03 16.56 3.57
N ASP A 394 22.73 16.48 3.28
CA ASP A 394 21.83 15.41 3.72
C ASP A 394 20.68 15.23 2.72
N SER A 395 19.68 14.40 3.04
CA SER A 395 18.59 14.07 2.13
C SER A 395 17.60 15.20 1.89
N VAL A 396 17.48 16.17 2.81
CA VAL A 396 16.47 17.25 2.75
C VAL A 396 17.08 18.64 2.55
N SER A 397 18.40 18.77 2.69
CA SER A 397 19.13 20.03 2.62
C SER A 397 20.05 20.05 1.41
N TRP A 398 20.06 21.18 0.69
CA TRP A 398 20.86 21.39 -0.52
C TRP A 398 21.59 22.73 -0.45
N ASP A 399 22.89 22.71 -0.68
CA ASP A 399 23.77 23.88 -0.66
C ASP A 399 24.00 24.38 -2.09
N PHE A 400 23.76 25.67 -2.33
CA PHE A 400 23.86 26.35 -3.62
C PHE A 400 25.00 27.37 -3.56
N THR A 401 26.04 27.14 -4.34
CA THR A 401 27.18 28.05 -4.47
C THR A 401 26.92 29.04 -5.60
N VAL A 402 26.75 30.31 -5.25
CA VAL A 402 26.63 31.45 -6.17
C VAL A 402 28.00 32.12 -6.31
N SER A 403 28.53 32.18 -7.53
CA SER A 403 29.85 32.78 -7.81
C SER A 403 29.96 33.28 -9.25
N GLY A 404 31.03 34.01 -9.54
CA GLY A 404 31.32 34.57 -10.86
C GLY A 404 30.44 35.77 -11.21
N GLY A 405 30.34 36.09 -12.51
CA GLY A 405 29.63 37.29 -12.96
C GLY A 405 30.32 38.57 -12.49
N ASP A 406 29.54 39.46 -11.88
CA ASP A 406 29.97 40.75 -11.36
C ASP A 406 30.19 40.78 -9.84
N LEU A 407 30.10 39.64 -9.15
CA LEU A 407 30.13 39.57 -7.67
C LEU A 407 31.30 40.34 -7.05
N ALA A 408 32.52 40.21 -7.57
CA ALA A 408 33.71 40.92 -7.06
C ALA A 408 33.62 42.46 -7.09
N GLY A 409 32.77 43.04 -7.94
CA GLY A 409 32.54 44.49 -8.03
C GLY A 409 31.11 44.91 -7.69
N PHE A 410 30.22 43.94 -7.47
CA PHE A 410 28.80 44.18 -7.23
C PHE A 410 28.58 44.78 -5.85
N ASN A 411 27.63 45.70 -5.75
CA ASN A 411 27.21 46.25 -4.47
C ASN A 411 25.68 46.25 -4.44
N GLY A 412 25.09 45.51 -3.51
CA GLY A 412 23.64 45.33 -3.46
C GLY A 412 23.23 43.99 -2.88
N GLY A 413 21.92 43.75 -2.87
CA GLY A 413 21.36 42.49 -2.39
C GLY A 413 21.66 41.34 -3.36
N VAL A 414 22.04 40.18 -2.84
CA VAL A 414 22.09 38.93 -3.61
C VAL A 414 21.22 37.90 -2.91
N GLY A 415 20.27 37.32 -3.63
CA GLY A 415 19.34 36.33 -3.11
C GLY A 415 19.17 35.15 -4.07
N LEU A 416 18.41 34.16 -3.62
CA LEU A 416 18.11 32.97 -4.40
C LEU A 416 16.61 32.67 -4.33
N LEU A 417 16.00 32.32 -5.46
CA LEU A 417 14.61 31.87 -5.55
C LEU A 417 14.51 30.56 -6.33
N LEU A 418 13.47 29.79 -6.06
CA LEU A 418 13.13 28.60 -6.85
C LEU A 418 12.80 29.05 -8.29
N ALA A 419 13.43 28.45 -9.29
CA ALA A 419 13.10 28.70 -10.68
C ALA A 419 11.72 28.09 -11.02
N GLY A 420 11.09 28.52 -12.12
CA GLY A 420 9.94 27.80 -12.66
C GLY A 420 10.39 26.52 -13.38
N SER A 421 9.57 25.46 -13.34
CA SER A 421 9.85 24.19 -14.03
C SER A 421 11.18 23.53 -13.61
N GLN A 422 11.36 23.28 -12.32
CA GLN A 422 12.63 22.82 -11.73
C GLN A 422 12.94 21.35 -12.02
N GLY A 423 11.92 20.55 -12.37
CA GLY A 423 12.04 19.10 -12.50
C GLY A 423 12.39 18.40 -11.19
N ILE A 424 12.17 19.05 -10.05
CA ILE A 424 12.42 18.47 -8.73
C ILE A 424 11.22 17.60 -8.36
N THR A 425 11.49 16.37 -7.91
CA THR A 425 10.50 15.45 -7.37
C THR A 425 10.98 14.89 -6.04
N ASP A 426 10.09 14.29 -5.25
CA ASP A 426 10.51 13.39 -4.17
C ASP A 426 11.00 12.03 -4.73
N ASP A 427 11.26 11.08 -3.83
CA ASP A 427 11.72 9.72 -4.15
C ASP A 427 10.64 8.88 -4.89
N VAL A 428 9.36 9.21 -4.75
CA VAL A 428 8.21 8.51 -5.34
C VAL A 428 7.76 9.15 -6.66
N GLY A 429 8.23 10.37 -6.94
CA GLY A 429 7.98 11.11 -8.17
C GLY A 429 6.96 12.24 -8.05
N ASN A 430 6.50 12.61 -6.85
CA ASN A 430 5.63 13.77 -6.73
C ASN A 430 6.42 15.05 -7.05
N PRO A 431 5.92 15.92 -7.94
CA PRO A 431 6.62 17.14 -8.33
C PRO A 431 6.59 18.17 -7.20
N LEU A 432 7.73 18.81 -6.95
CA LEU A 432 7.80 20.00 -6.11
C LEU A 432 6.92 21.09 -6.74
N PRO A 433 5.95 21.66 -6.02
CA PRO A 433 5.15 22.78 -6.53
C PRO A 433 6.01 24.02 -6.79
N ASP A 434 5.64 24.84 -7.79
CA ASP A 434 6.24 26.15 -8.10
C ASP A 434 5.88 27.21 -7.03
N VAL A 435 6.18 26.91 -5.76
CA VAL A 435 5.93 27.76 -4.60
C VAL A 435 7.27 28.12 -3.96
N GLN A 436 7.48 29.41 -3.74
CA GLN A 436 8.71 29.92 -3.14
C GLN A 436 8.79 29.55 -1.65
N ALA A 437 10.03 29.48 -1.15
CA ALA A 437 10.29 29.24 0.26
C ALA A 437 9.56 30.25 1.15
N ALA A 438 8.98 29.79 2.26
CA ALA A 438 8.34 30.68 3.24
C ALA A 438 9.35 31.66 3.87
N THR A 439 10.61 31.23 3.98
CA THR A 439 11.73 32.06 4.44
C THR A 439 12.80 32.08 3.35
N SER A 440 13.18 33.26 2.86
CA SER A 440 14.31 33.42 1.94
C SER A 440 15.20 34.56 2.39
N GLU A 441 16.42 34.22 2.78
CA GLU A 441 17.44 35.16 3.20
C GLU A 441 18.25 35.70 2.02
N THR A 442 18.81 36.89 2.17
CA THR A 442 19.71 37.52 1.19
C THR A 442 21.06 37.88 1.82
N TYR A 443 22.09 37.98 0.98
CA TYR A 443 23.33 38.68 1.24
C TYR A 443 23.24 40.14 0.79
N ILE A 444 24.14 40.98 1.29
CA ILE A 444 24.42 42.33 0.82
C ILE A 444 25.91 42.39 0.50
N GLU A 445 26.27 42.41 -0.77
CA GLU A 445 27.65 42.63 -1.19
C GLU A 445 28.05 44.09 -0.98
N THR A 446 29.19 44.28 -0.34
CA THR A 446 29.82 45.56 -0.03
C THR A 446 31.29 45.52 -0.43
N ASN A 447 31.55 45.50 -1.73
CA ASN A 447 32.90 45.49 -2.27
C ASN A 447 33.50 46.90 -2.18
N ALA A 448 34.41 47.10 -1.23
CA ALA A 448 35.10 48.35 -1.07
C ALA A 448 36.15 48.55 -2.18
N ARG A 449 36.23 49.75 -2.75
CA ARG A 449 37.11 50.09 -3.88
C ARG A 449 38.08 51.23 -3.57
N VAL A 450 39.05 51.42 -4.46
CA VAL A 450 39.83 52.66 -4.56
C VAL A 450 38.96 53.70 -5.26
N CYS A 451 38.86 54.89 -4.68
CA CYS A 451 38.18 56.03 -5.26
C CYS A 451 39.17 57.14 -5.61
N TYR A 452 38.98 57.75 -6.77
CA TYR A 452 39.85 58.82 -7.27
C TYR A 452 39.18 60.18 -7.09
N VAL A 453 39.96 61.20 -6.73
CA VAL A 453 39.51 62.59 -6.53
C VAL A 453 40.44 63.52 -7.29
N ASP A 454 39.88 64.32 -8.19
CA ASP A 454 40.63 65.31 -8.97
C ASP A 454 39.74 66.54 -9.20
N GLY A 455 40.04 67.63 -8.50
CA GLY A 455 39.27 68.88 -8.61
C GLY A 455 39.46 69.60 -9.95
N SER A 456 40.39 69.13 -10.79
CA SER A 456 40.70 69.70 -12.10
C SER A 456 40.16 68.88 -13.27
N VAL A 457 39.58 67.70 -13.01
CA VAL A 457 39.06 66.83 -14.06
C VAL A 457 37.96 67.58 -14.85
N PRO A 458 38.05 67.67 -16.19
CA PRO A 458 37.18 68.54 -17.00
C PRO A 458 35.75 67.99 -17.21
N GLY A 459 35.32 67.04 -16.38
CA GLY A 459 34.09 66.25 -16.49
C GLY A 459 34.36 64.74 -16.46
N GLY A 460 33.30 63.95 -16.30
CA GLY A 460 33.35 62.49 -16.11
C GLY A 460 32.05 62.01 -15.46
N ALA A 461 31.99 60.76 -15.00
CA ALA A 461 30.83 60.26 -14.26
C ALA A 461 30.69 60.82 -12.83
N ASP A 462 31.75 61.46 -12.29
CA ASP A 462 31.81 61.99 -10.91
C ASP A 462 31.46 60.89 -9.88
N ASP A 463 32.02 59.69 -10.09
CA ASP A 463 31.75 58.48 -9.29
C ASP A 463 33.01 57.87 -8.65
N GLY A 464 34.17 58.48 -8.90
CA GLY A 464 35.44 58.08 -8.34
C GLY A 464 35.96 56.73 -8.85
N SER A 465 35.39 56.15 -9.91
CA SER A 465 35.77 54.81 -10.39
C SER A 465 37.13 54.77 -11.12
N SER A 466 37.56 55.91 -11.68
CA SER A 466 38.84 56.09 -12.37
C SER A 466 39.32 57.54 -12.25
N TRP A 467 40.55 57.87 -12.65
CA TRP A 467 40.98 59.27 -12.74
C TRP A 467 40.13 60.11 -13.71
N GLY A 468 39.61 59.51 -14.79
CA GLY A 468 38.74 60.20 -15.76
C GLY A 468 37.32 60.42 -15.26
N ASP A 469 36.89 59.61 -14.28
CA ASP A 469 35.57 59.68 -13.64
C ASP A 469 35.68 60.09 -12.16
N ALA A 470 36.80 60.72 -11.80
CA ALA A 470 37.14 61.08 -10.43
C ALA A 470 36.08 62.00 -9.82
N TYR A 471 35.91 61.93 -8.51
CA TYR A 471 35.12 62.92 -7.79
C TYR A 471 35.78 64.29 -7.93
N VAL A 472 35.00 65.31 -8.31
CA VAL A 472 35.48 66.70 -8.34
C VAL A 472 35.65 67.29 -6.94
N ASP A 473 34.89 66.76 -5.97
CA ASP A 473 34.90 67.17 -4.58
C ASP A 473 35.36 66.01 -3.67
N LEU A 474 36.40 66.26 -2.87
CA LEU A 474 36.89 65.30 -1.89
C LEU A 474 35.80 64.93 -0.88
N GLN A 475 34.88 65.85 -0.56
CA GLN A 475 33.82 65.57 0.39
C GLN A 475 32.89 64.46 -0.11
N SER A 476 32.61 64.39 -1.42
CA SER A 476 31.83 63.33 -2.07
C SER A 476 32.49 61.95 -1.90
N ALA A 477 33.79 61.86 -2.12
CA ALA A 477 34.54 60.60 -1.93
C ALA A 477 34.56 60.14 -0.47
N LEU A 478 34.62 61.07 0.48
CA LEU A 478 34.66 60.75 1.91
C LEU A 478 33.30 60.24 2.44
N ILE A 479 32.19 60.65 1.82
CA ILE A 479 30.84 60.16 2.19
C ILE A 479 30.45 58.87 1.46
N ASP A 480 31.05 58.56 0.30
CA ASP A 480 30.78 57.30 -0.40
C ASP A 480 31.32 56.13 0.42
N THR A 481 30.40 55.32 0.95
CA THR A 481 30.72 54.19 1.83
C THR A 481 31.54 53.10 1.15
N GLN A 482 31.52 53.06 -0.18
CA GLN A 482 32.24 52.07 -1.00
C GLN A 482 33.73 52.39 -1.13
N CYS A 483 34.16 53.62 -0.82
CA CYS A 483 35.57 53.97 -0.84
C CYS A 483 36.27 53.43 0.43
N SER A 484 37.22 52.50 0.25
CA SER A 484 38.15 52.08 1.33
C SER A 484 39.49 52.79 1.22
N GLN A 485 39.88 53.16 0.00
CA GLN A 485 40.99 54.05 -0.25
C GLN A 485 40.52 55.24 -1.09
N VAL A 486 41.04 56.43 -0.79
CA VAL A 486 40.76 57.65 -1.55
C VAL A 486 42.10 58.23 -2.01
N TRP A 487 42.30 58.29 -3.32
CA TRP A 487 43.50 58.84 -3.94
C TRP A 487 43.19 60.23 -4.48
N VAL A 488 43.91 61.23 -4.01
CA VAL A 488 43.61 62.64 -4.26
C VAL A 488 44.73 63.26 -5.09
N ALA A 489 44.37 63.77 -6.26
CA ALA A 489 45.28 64.48 -7.16
C ALA A 489 45.84 65.76 -6.52
N THR A 490 46.87 66.30 -7.13
CA THR A 490 47.43 67.61 -6.80
C THR A 490 46.36 68.69 -6.93
N GLY A 491 46.33 69.63 -5.99
CA GLY A 491 45.30 70.67 -5.96
C GLY A 491 44.99 71.17 -4.56
N VAL A 492 44.11 72.17 -4.50
CA VAL A 492 43.63 72.78 -3.25
C VAL A 492 42.18 72.37 -3.03
N TYR A 493 41.94 71.63 -1.94
CA TYR A 493 40.64 71.11 -1.56
C TYR A 493 40.17 71.79 -0.28
N LYS A 494 38.90 72.20 -0.25
CA LYS A 494 38.29 72.94 0.87
C LYS A 494 37.09 72.18 1.42
N PRO A 495 36.92 72.06 2.76
CA PRO A 495 35.80 71.32 3.34
C PRO A 495 34.43 71.91 2.97
N SER A 496 34.37 73.22 2.73
CA SER A 496 33.16 73.95 2.38
C SER A 496 33.52 75.20 1.59
N LEU A 497 32.50 75.83 1.00
CA LEU A 497 32.62 77.15 0.36
C LEU A 497 32.24 78.30 1.31
N SER A 498 31.66 78.00 2.48
CA SER A 498 31.19 79.07 3.39
C SER A 498 30.96 78.65 4.84
N ASP A 499 30.81 77.35 5.14
CA ASP A 499 30.50 76.90 6.50
C ASP A 499 31.76 76.48 7.26
N ARG A 500 32.07 77.24 8.32
CA ARG A 500 33.22 76.99 9.19
C ARG A 500 33.12 75.70 10.01
N ALA A 501 31.91 75.16 10.20
CA ALA A 501 31.68 73.94 10.97
C ALA A 501 31.98 72.66 10.18
N VAL A 502 32.16 72.77 8.86
CA VAL A 502 32.44 71.62 8.00
C VAL A 502 33.94 71.34 7.96
N SER A 503 34.26 70.05 8.06
CA SER A 503 35.60 69.48 8.03
C SER A 503 35.63 68.29 7.11
N PHE A 504 36.77 67.99 6.51
CA PHE A 504 36.99 66.70 5.86
C PHE A 504 36.96 65.59 6.91
N THR A 505 35.82 64.94 7.02
CA THR A 505 35.58 63.88 8.00
C THR A 505 35.99 62.54 7.39
N ILE A 506 37.11 61.97 7.85
CA ILE A 506 37.58 60.68 7.33
C ILE A 506 36.94 59.56 8.15
N ARG A 507 36.25 58.65 7.45
CA ARG A 507 35.56 57.51 8.07
C ARG A 507 36.58 56.52 8.68
N PRO A 508 36.24 55.86 9.80
CA PRO A 508 37.05 54.80 10.36
C PRO A 508 37.40 53.73 9.31
N GLY A 509 38.67 53.34 9.25
CA GLY A 509 39.19 52.32 8.33
C GLY A 509 39.46 52.79 6.90
N VAL A 510 39.19 54.06 6.55
CA VAL A 510 39.49 54.61 5.23
C VAL A 510 40.93 55.13 5.18
N ALA A 511 41.64 54.79 4.11
CA ALA A 511 42.97 55.32 3.82
C ALA A 511 42.89 56.43 2.77
N VAL A 512 43.34 57.63 3.11
CA VAL A 512 43.32 58.80 2.23
C VAL A 512 44.75 59.21 1.89
N TYR A 513 45.06 59.24 0.60
CA TYR A 513 46.39 59.47 0.07
C TYR A 513 46.40 60.69 -0.86
N GLY A 514 47.30 61.64 -0.60
CA GLY A 514 47.61 62.77 -1.46
C GLY A 514 48.96 62.58 -2.13
N GLY A 515 49.23 63.39 -3.15
CA GLY A 515 50.50 63.32 -3.88
C GLY A 515 50.42 62.80 -5.32
N PHE A 516 49.23 62.72 -5.90
CA PHE A 516 49.04 62.13 -7.23
C PHE A 516 48.95 63.21 -8.32
N THR A 517 49.51 62.96 -9.50
CA THR A 517 49.31 63.79 -10.70
C THR A 517 47.93 63.55 -11.33
N GLY A 518 47.32 62.37 -11.12
CA GLY A 518 46.01 62.02 -11.68
C GLY A 518 46.08 61.00 -12.83
N THR A 519 47.14 60.18 -12.86
CA THR A 519 47.35 59.15 -13.91
C THR A 519 47.84 57.81 -13.36
N GLU A 520 48.05 57.72 -12.06
CA GLU A 520 48.66 56.60 -11.38
C GLU A 520 47.74 55.38 -11.31
N THR A 521 48.37 54.21 -11.29
CA THR A 521 47.72 52.90 -11.20
C THR A 521 48.08 52.16 -9.91
N ASP A 522 49.04 52.71 -9.14
CA ASP A 522 49.52 52.16 -7.88
C ASP A 522 49.81 53.28 -6.87
N VAL A 523 49.55 53.02 -5.58
CA VAL A 523 49.70 54.00 -4.50
C VAL A 523 51.16 54.46 -4.32
N ASP A 524 52.13 53.63 -4.71
CA ASP A 524 53.57 53.94 -4.58
C ASP A 524 54.09 54.82 -5.73
N GLN A 525 53.28 55.10 -6.76
CA GLN A 525 53.65 55.99 -7.87
C GLN A 525 53.55 57.48 -7.51
N ARG A 526 52.81 57.81 -6.45
CA ARG A 526 52.62 59.19 -6.01
C ARG A 526 53.93 59.85 -5.56
N VAL A 527 54.05 61.14 -5.81
CA VAL A 527 55.23 61.94 -5.42
C VAL A 527 54.79 63.16 -4.61
N PRO A 528 54.46 63.00 -3.30
CA PRO A 528 53.84 64.08 -2.50
C PRO A 528 54.69 65.34 -2.35
N ALA A 529 56.01 65.25 -2.59
CA ALA A 529 56.92 66.39 -2.57
C ALA A 529 56.86 67.24 -3.85
N ILE A 530 56.28 66.73 -4.94
CA ILE A 530 56.13 67.39 -6.23
C ILE A 530 54.67 67.71 -6.50
N ASP A 531 53.80 66.69 -6.43
CA ASP A 531 52.36 66.80 -6.70
C ASP A 531 51.61 67.19 -5.43
N THR A 532 51.73 68.45 -5.02
CA THR A 532 51.23 68.90 -3.72
C THR A 532 49.70 68.88 -3.63
N THR A 533 49.17 68.06 -2.72
CA THR A 533 47.75 68.08 -2.35
C THR A 533 47.54 68.87 -1.06
N VAL A 534 46.76 69.95 -1.13
CA VAL A 534 46.51 70.89 -0.04
C VAL A 534 45.08 70.76 0.46
N LEU A 535 44.90 70.48 1.75
CA LEU A 535 43.63 70.60 2.46
C LEU A 535 43.64 71.97 3.16
N SER A 536 42.83 72.91 2.67
CA SER A 536 42.82 74.29 3.15
C SER A 536 41.52 74.64 3.86
N GLY A 537 41.67 75.28 5.03
CA GLY A 537 40.58 75.86 5.80
C GLY A 537 40.12 77.24 5.33
N ASP A 538 40.82 77.89 4.40
CA ASP A 538 40.46 79.20 3.81
C ASP A 538 39.22 79.05 2.91
N ILE A 539 38.05 78.90 3.50
CA ILE A 539 36.81 78.59 2.78
C ILE A 539 36.24 79.80 2.01
N ASP A 540 36.65 81.03 2.34
CA ASP A 540 36.18 82.26 1.71
C ASP A 540 37.23 82.99 0.84
N ASN A 541 38.41 82.38 0.63
CA ASN A 541 39.48 82.81 -0.28
C ASN A 541 40.05 84.20 0.05
N ASN A 542 40.19 84.55 1.33
CA ASN A 542 40.62 85.90 1.72
C ASN A 542 41.93 85.94 2.52
N ASP A 543 42.59 84.80 2.67
CA ASP A 543 43.88 84.70 3.34
C ASP A 543 45.03 85.32 2.51
N CYS A 544 46.24 85.31 3.06
CA CYS A 544 47.46 85.84 2.41
C CYS A 544 47.34 87.30 1.91
N GLY A 545 46.73 88.18 2.70
CA GLY A 545 46.63 89.62 2.38
C GLY A 545 45.37 90.01 1.61
N GLY A 546 44.32 89.19 1.66
CA GLY A 546 42.99 89.53 1.13
C GLY A 546 42.73 89.03 -0.29
N SER A 547 43.71 88.37 -0.93
CA SER A 547 43.60 87.86 -2.31
C SER A 547 43.66 86.34 -2.42
N GLY A 548 43.74 85.62 -1.30
CA GLY A 548 44.01 84.19 -1.26
C GLY A 548 45.49 83.87 -1.47
N CYS A 549 45.92 82.72 -0.95
CA CYS A 549 47.27 82.20 -1.13
C CYS A 549 47.41 81.55 -2.52
N PRO A 550 48.39 81.92 -3.38
CA PRO A 550 48.50 81.40 -4.74
C PRO A 550 48.65 79.88 -4.85
N ASP A 551 49.25 79.23 -3.85
CA ASP A 551 49.41 77.78 -3.73
C ASP A 551 48.39 77.14 -2.76
N GLY A 552 47.47 77.95 -2.22
CA GLY A 552 46.49 77.55 -1.21
C GLY A 552 47.07 77.31 0.18
N ILE A 553 48.35 77.66 0.44
CA ILE A 553 49.04 77.38 1.69
C ILE A 553 49.25 78.66 2.50
N ASP A 554 48.63 78.71 3.68
CA ASP A 554 48.93 79.67 4.72
C ASP A 554 50.21 79.24 5.43
N THR A 555 51.31 79.94 5.14
CA THR A 555 52.63 79.67 5.73
C THR A 555 52.74 80.09 7.20
N ASP A 556 51.91 81.03 7.66
CA ASP A 556 51.83 81.49 9.04
C ASP A 556 50.38 81.83 9.43
N GLN A 557 49.97 81.51 10.66
CA GLN A 557 48.63 81.80 11.17
C GLN A 557 48.20 83.27 11.09
N SER A 558 49.13 84.21 10.95
CA SER A 558 48.81 85.64 10.78
C SER A 558 48.23 85.97 9.41
N GLN A 559 48.33 85.04 8.47
CA GLN A 559 47.74 85.13 7.13
C GLN A 559 46.25 84.75 7.14
N ILE A 560 45.79 84.02 8.17
CA ILE A 560 44.38 83.71 8.41
C ILE A 560 43.58 84.99 8.66
N SER A 561 42.58 85.21 7.82
CA SER A 561 41.64 86.32 7.79
C SER A 561 40.22 85.78 7.59
N GLY A 562 39.20 86.55 7.98
CA GLY A 562 37.82 86.17 7.69
C GLY A 562 37.35 84.82 8.27
N SER A 563 36.66 84.03 7.44
CA SER A 563 35.99 82.80 7.86
C SER A 563 36.74 81.57 7.38
N ASN A 564 37.36 80.85 8.32
CA ASN A 564 38.04 79.60 8.02
C ASN A 564 37.42 78.42 8.76
N SER A 565 37.47 77.21 8.20
CA SER A 565 37.05 75.98 8.89
C SER A 565 37.68 75.88 10.28
N TYR A 566 36.88 75.48 11.28
CA TYR A 566 37.39 75.29 12.65
C TYR A 566 38.48 74.21 12.68
N HIS A 567 38.19 73.09 12.04
CA HIS A 567 39.11 71.98 11.85
C HIS A 567 39.11 71.67 10.35
N VAL A 568 40.27 71.59 9.72
CA VAL A 568 40.33 71.21 8.30
C VAL A 568 39.98 69.73 8.14
N VAL A 569 40.55 68.89 9.00
CA VAL A 569 40.30 67.44 9.05
C VAL A 569 39.69 67.06 10.40
N LEU A 570 38.66 66.20 10.35
CA LEU A 570 38.05 65.62 11.54
C LEU A 570 38.15 64.10 11.50
N LEU A 571 38.66 63.53 12.60
CA LEU A 571 38.64 62.10 12.88
C LEU A 571 37.78 61.87 14.12
N ASP A 572 36.58 61.34 13.92
CA ASP A 572 35.62 61.11 15.00
C ASP A 572 35.62 59.63 15.41
N GLY A 573 36.30 59.35 16.52
CA GLY A 573 36.41 58.03 17.13
C GLY A 573 35.47 57.80 18.31
N ARG A 574 34.44 58.64 18.50
CA ARG A 574 33.45 58.45 19.58
C ARG A 574 32.67 57.16 19.37
N ALA A 575 32.50 56.38 20.44
CA ALA A 575 31.78 55.12 20.40
C ALA A 575 30.31 55.33 19.99
N GLN A 576 29.90 54.72 18.87
CA GLN A 576 28.53 54.65 18.40
C GLN A 576 28.23 53.19 18.02
N SER A 577 27.04 52.67 18.34
CA SER A 577 26.69 51.24 18.19
C SER A 577 26.82 50.64 16.78
N ALA A 578 27.13 51.43 15.77
CA ALA A 578 27.25 51.01 14.37
C ALA A 578 28.50 51.55 13.65
N VAL A 579 29.40 52.27 14.34
CA VAL A 579 30.58 52.89 13.71
C VAL A 579 31.85 52.28 14.30
N PRO A 580 32.74 51.69 13.48
CA PRO A 580 34.02 51.17 13.96
C PRO A 580 34.88 52.26 14.62
N ALA A 581 35.77 51.86 15.53
CA ALA A 581 36.77 52.76 16.08
C ALA A 581 37.73 53.29 15.00
N VAL A 582 38.22 54.52 15.14
CA VAL A 582 39.32 55.04 14.32
C VAL A 582 40.62 54.39 14.82
N THR A 583 41.16 53.45 14.06
CA THR A 583 42.40 52.72 14.41
C THR A 583 43.53 53.05 13.42
N ALA A 584 44.66 52.37 13.53
CA ALA A 584 45.81 52.56 12.65
C ALA A 584 45.52 52.26 11.16
N THR A 585 44.40 51.59 10.86
CA THR A 585 43.89 51.37 9.50
C THR A 585 43.26 52.62 8.87
N THR A 586 42.84 53.61 9.67
CA THR A 586 42.51 54.94 9.18
C THR A 586 43.83 55.66 8.90
N VAL A 587 44.10 55.94 7.62
CA VAL A 587 45.36 56.54 7.16
C VAL A 587 45.09 57.91 6.55
N LEU A 588 45.92 58.89 6.89
CA LEU A 588 46.03 60.14 6.14
C LEU A 588 47.50 60.37 5.80
N ASP A 589 47.81 60.41 4.51
CA ASP A 589 49.20 60.44 4.05
C ASP A 589 49.42 61.36 2.83
N GLY A 590 50.41 62.25 2.90
CA GLY A 590 50.87 63.04 1.75
C GLY A 590 50.12 64.34 1.50
N PHE A 591 49.64 65.02 2.54
CA PHE A 591 48.90 66.27 2.44
C PHE A 591 49.59 67.44 3.17
N THR A 592 49.43 68.64 2.63
CA THR A 592 49.59 69.88 3.40
C THR A 592 48.24 70.30 3.96
N ILE A 593 48.14 70.50 5.27
CA ILE A 593 46.92 70.88 6.00
C ILE A 593 47.13 72.28 6.58
N THR A 594 46.29 73.22 6.17
CA THR A 594 46.53 74.64 6.40
C THR A 594 45.27 75.48 6.63
N ALA A 595 45.45 76.69 7.14
CA ALA A 595 44.42 77.69 7.32
C ALA A 595 43.26 77.30 8.27
N GLY A 596 43.43 76.26 9.10
CA GLY A 596 42.42 75.90 10.09
C GLY A 596 42.39 76.88 11.26
N ASN A 597 41.20 77.23 11.76
CA ASN A 597 41.02 78.23 12.82
C ASN A 597 40.01 77.78 13.88
N ALA A 598 40.44 76.88 14.78
CA ALA A 598 39.65 76.35 15.90
C ALA A 598 39.47 77.39 17.02
N SER A 599 38.68 78.42 16.73
CA SER A 599 38.50 79.60 17.59
C SER A 599 37.50 79.40 18.72
N GLN A 600 36.84 78.25 18.83
CA GLN A 600 35.81 77.99 19.85
C GLN A 600 36.44 77.81 21.24
N SER A 601 35.75 78.25 22.29
CA SER A 601 36.24 78.21 23.68
C SER A 601 35.90 76.92 24.44
N THR A 602 35.15 76.01 23.82
CA THR A 602 34.70 74.75 24.44
C THR A 602 35.55 73.58 23.98
N GLU A 603 35.75 72.60 24.86
CA GLU A 603 36.39 71.34 24.51
C GLU A 603 35.36 70.37 23.87
N PRO A 604 35.71 69.64 22.79
CA PRO A 604 36.98 69.66 22.07
C PRO A 604 37.09 70.69 20.93
N ALA A 605 36.05 71.49 20.66
CA ALA A 605 35.96 72.34 19.48
C ALA A 605 37.04 73.45 19.36
N GLY A 606 37.75 73.77 20.46
CA GLY A 606 38.90 74.66 20.45
C GLY A 606 40.26 74.00 20.16
N TYR A 607 40.31 72.69 19.93
CA TYR A 607 41.55 71.92 19.75
C TYR A 607 41.83 71.64 18.27
N GLY A 608 43.08 71.73 17.82
CA GLY A 608 43.47 71.24 16.50
C GLY A 608 42.91 72.05 15.33
N GLY A 609 43.55 73.14 14.92
CA GLY A 609 43.09 73.91 13.76
C GLY A 609 43.19 73.11 12.46
N GLY A 610 44.32 72.43 12.26
CA GLY A 610 44.52 71.58 11.09
C GLY A 610 43.75 70.27 11.20
N LEU A 611 43.97 69.48 12.25
CA LEU A 611 43.28 68.20 12.46
C LEU A 611 42.79 68.05 13.89
N LEU A 612 41.53 67.63 14.06
CA LEU A 612 40.98 67.23 15.35
C LEU A 612 40.70 65.71 15.36
N CYS A 613 41.30 65.01 16.31
CA CYS A 613 41.09 63.58 16.56
C CYS A 613 40.35 63.41 17.88
N ILE A 614 39.12 62.87 17.84
CA ILE A 614 38.23 62.75 19.00
C ILE A 614 38.09 61.28 19.41
N GLY A 615 38.77 60.87 20.47
CA GLY A 615 38.69 59.52 21.05
C GLY A 615 38.08 59.53 22.46
N SER A 616 37.06 60.35 22.70
CA SER A 616 36.54 60.60 24.06
C SER A 616 35.29 59.79 24.39
N GLY A 617 35.26 59.22 25.59
CA GLY A 617 34.18 58.35 26.09
C GLY A 617 34.59 56.89 26.22
N SER A 618 33.86 56.14 27.05
CA SER A 618 34.12 54.71 27.27
C SER A 618 33.99 53.93 25.97
N GLY A 619 35.04 53.21 25.57
CA GLY A 619 35.09 52.46 24.31
C GLY A 619 35.31 53.31 23.05
N ALA A 620 35.53 54.63 23.20
CA ALA A 620 35.92 55.49 22.09
C ALA A 620 37.43 55.40 21.84
N GLU A 621 37.82 55.44 20.56
CA GLU A 621 39.21 55.37 20.14
C GLU A 621 39.46 56.20 18.87
N CYS A 622 40.50 57.05 18.94
CA CYS A 622 41.05 57.79 17.80
C CYS A 622 42.58 57.57 17.72
N SER A 623 42.98 56.53 17.00
CA SER A 623 44.38 56.06 16.86
C SER A 623 44.84 55.96 15.39
N PRO A 624 44.72 57.03 14.58
CA PRO A 624 45.03 56.99 13.14
C PRO A 624 46.54 56.85 12.85
N SER A 625 46.85 56.42 11.62
CA SER A 625 48.20 56.53 11.04
C SER A 625 48.32 57.81 10.20
N LEU A 626 49.10 58.78 10.68
CA LEU A 626 49.33 60.06 10.00
C LEU A 626 50.76 60.10 9.47
N ARG A 627 50.94 60.28 8.16
CA ARG A 627 52.25 60.11 7.48
C ARG A 627 52.51 61.23 6.48
N ARG A 628 53.75 61.74 6.38
CA ARG A 628 54.13 62.74 5.36
C ARG A 628 53.14 63.91 5.27
N LEU A 629 52.76 64.47 6.42
CA LEU A 629 51.82 65.61 6.48
C LEU A 629 52.57 66.89 6.84
N GLY A 630 52.20 67.99 6.18
CA GLY A 630 52.61 69.33 6.55
C GLY A 630 51.46 70.07 7.24
N PHE A 631 51.51 70.24 8.56
CA PHE A 631 50.59 71.15 9.25
C PHE A 631 51.19 72.56 9.25
N ILE A 632 50.63 73.45 8.43
CA ILE A 632 51.21 74.77 8.17
C ILE A 632 50.20 75.89 8.42
N GLY A 633 50.56 76.89 9.21
CA GLY A 633 49.77 78.12 9.38
C GLY A 633 48.44 77.96 10.11
N ASN A 634 48.22 76.89 10.87
CA ASN A 634 46.96 76.64 11.55
C ASN A 634 46.87 77.35 12.92
N LYS A 635 45.64 77.60 13.37
CA LYS A 635 45.34 78.30 14.62
C LYS A 635 44.29 77.56 15.44
N ALA A 636 44.50 77.46 16.75
CA ALA A 636 43.55 76.86 17.69
C ALA A 636 43.61 77.52 19.07
N GLN A 637 42.70 77.17 19.99
CA GLN A 637 42.88 77.47 21.42
C GLN A 637 43.97 76.58 22.03
N ALA A 638 43.98 75.28 21.69
CA ALA A 638 45.00 74.32 22.08
C ALA A 638 45.40 73.41 20.92
N GLY A 639 46.67 73.02 20.81
CA GLY A 639 47.17 72.20 19.68
C GLY A 639 46.94 72.89 18.34
N GLY A 640 47.71 73.93 18.03
CA GLY A 640 47.49 74.80 16.86
C GLY A 640 47.33 74.04 15.55
N ALA A 641 48.13 73.00 15.36
CA ALA A 641 48.09 72.11 14.20
C ALA A 641 47.16 70.91 14.40
N LEU A 642 47.42 70.09 15.43
CA LEU A 642 46.71 68.82 15.64
C LEU A 642 46.26 68.72 17.10
N GLY A 643 44.97 68.51 17.29
CA GLY A 643 44.36 68.28 18.59
C GLY A 643 43.99 66.81 18.76
N ASN A 644 44.55 66.14 19.75
CA ASN A 644 44.16 64.77 20.12
C ASN A 644 43.39 64.80 21.45
N TYR A 645 42.07 64.61 21.38
CA TYR A 645 41.17 64.74 22.51
C TYR A 645 40.51 63.40 22.88
N ALA A 646 41.05 62.73 23.89
CA ALA A 646 40.66 61.38 24.31
C ALA A 646 40.29 61.28 25.81
N LYS A 647 39.38 62.13 26.29
CA LYS A 647 38.90 62.09 27.67
C LYS A 647 38.12 60.80 27.94
N ASN A 648 38.61 59.97 28.85
CA ASN A 648 38.04 58.66 29.20
C ASN A 648 37.93 57.66 28.02
N GLY A 649 38.78 57.80 27.00
CA GLY A 649 38.89 56.87 25.87
C GLY A 649 40.35 56.72 25.41
N ILE A 650 40.59 56.34 24.15
CA ILE A 650 41.92 56.08 23.59
C ILE A 650 42.24 57.12 22.50
N GLY A 651 43.43 57.71 22.57
CA GLY A 651 43.92 58.66 21.55
C GLY A 651 45.38 58.40 21.23
N LEU A 652 45.67 57.45 20.33
CA LEU A 652 47.05 57.01 20.00
C LEU A 652 47.41 57.27 18.53
N ALA A 653 47.26 58.52 18.08
CA ALA A 653 47.67 58.90 16.74
C ALA A 653 49.18 58.68 16.52
N THR A 654 49.54 57.92 15.48
CA THR A 654 50.93 57.70 15.09
C THR A 654 51.35 58.75 14.07
N LEU A 655 52.42 59.46 14.37
CA LEU A 655 52.97 60.54 13.52
C LEU A 655 54.27 60.06 12.87
N THR A 656 54.36 60.11 11.55
CA THR A 656 55.59 59.77 10.79
C THR A 656 55.84 60.82 9.72
N ASP A 657 57.06 61.35 9.64
CA ASP A 657 57.45 62.38 8.66
C ASP A 657 56.52 63.60 8.65
N ILE A 658 56.20 64.13 9.84
CA ILE A 658 55.32 65.29 10.00
C ILE A 658 56.11 66.58 10.10
N THR A 659 55.68 67.61 9.36
CA THR A 659 56.19 68.97 9.46
C THR A 659 55.18 69.86 10.16
N PHE A 660 55.60 70.60 11.18
CA PHE A 660 54.80 71.64 11.83
C PHE A 660 55.47 73.00 11.59
N SER A 661 54.78 73.93 10.94
CA SER A 661 55.33 75.28 10.66
C SER A 661 54.25 76.36 10.77
N GLY A 662 54.58 77.55 11.30
CA GLY A 662 53.66 78.69 11.32
C GLY A 662 52.36 78.53 12.15
N ASN A 663 52.20 77.45 12.91
CA ASN A 663 51.00 77.19 13.70
C ASN A 663 51.00 77.93 15.04
N ARG A 664 49.83 78.27 15.58
CA ARG A 664 49.70 78.95 16.87
C ARG A 664 48.50 78.51 17.69
N SER A 665 48.70 78.46 19.00
CA SER A 665 47.63 78.30 19.97
C SER A 665 47.97 79.01 21.30
N ASN A 666 47.04 79.01 22.25
CA ASN A 666 47.30 79.48 23.61
C ASN A 666 48.02 78.42 24.45
N ALA A 667 47.86 77.13 24.13
CA ALA A 667 48.54 76.00 24.75
C ALA A 667 48.91 74.94 23.69
N GLY A 668 50.21 74.66 23.51
CA GLY A 668 50.68 73.68 22.53
C GLY A 668 50.60 74.19 21.09
N GLY A 669 51.62 74.94 20.63
CA GLY A 669 51.60 75.61 19.32
C GLY A 669 51.48 74.67 18.11
N ALA A 670 51.84 73.40 18.28
CA ALA A 670 51.69 72.34 17.28
C ALA A 670 50.69 71.27 17.76
N LEU A 671 51.04 70.51 18.81
CA LEU A 671 50.22 69.46 19.43
C LEU A 671 49.60 69.93 20.75
#